data_AF-A0A6F9WTK9-F1
#
_entry.id   AF-A0A6F9WTK9-F1
#
_cell.length_a   1.000
_cell.length_b   1.000
_cell.length_c   1.000
_cell.angle_alpha   90.00
_cell.angle_beta   90.00
_cell.angle_gamma   90.00
#
_symmetry.space_group_name_H-M   'P 1'
#
loop_
_entity.id
_entity.type
_entity.pdbx_description
1 polymer ?
#
loop_
_entity_poly.entity_id
_entity_poly.type
_entity_poly.pdbx_seq_one_letter_code
_entity_poly.pdbx_strand_id
1 'polypeptide(L)'
;MIRKLFLILAMLLAIPAFANAWYVNSKTSPLTGQGTISPAGTQTYAAGSDSGEYTVSPATGYKISRVTLDGLAISANANGKYVAPYDPAKTTRYIVAYFTASTVSITTSVTGSGAIREDTNESLTNIPVGSNRQLLVQPNPGYMISALTAPGATSITTNTDGSKIVIFNNLQANQSVSATFSPAAMVTANAGADVTANGAGAEYATTLYGSATSNQGSISYAWTGTGLSFGTPNAAVTTVFAAIPGTYTATLTVTSGGIVRQDSAIVTVFDHTQYLENLCTGCHSLNTPQVVSAYDDSDHKANHISCQSCHTDTPHNDLQPACAACHTPGNSYGLPWPPAGLSFHTAYSTTNQCMGCHDVHNPGIITGMPYPHFSSFSTAQYVTTNITCDNCHASKTDSDFHIYPANGEWAQSGKANPKSPSWTAYDFKTRGTPGPATPANSTGDDCVRCHTTTGYINFMTSGYTDIKPWGTSGLAPGGDRTREMIACNACHNTPFDADYSTRGFVRDQFGDVATWGPLPPPSGYYNYSSPATGKILIKRDLPQSLGKSNICVACHTGRAAGVTIKAAALATPGGQGTGAFWQNVTFINPHYMGAAGVMYRLTGYTYRTGASDYSNPGAYNHNGIGDGETGNCIICHMSSPEKHSYSPVTKDANGVINAITSARCNDCHAGGLHPIPDGAALEAFRQGYEASLQAVAELLAAKGIYFNRDAYPYFFTAPNPSQQSFATRTVNWDAGAPTFKGADMMGAAFNLKLLQADAGSWAHNSFYTKRLLYDTVDFLDDGNPNNSSVQTTIQNMPLTATFTQDLKDKALQYIGVRP
;
A
#
# COMPACT_ATOMS: atom_id res chain seq x y z
N MET A 1 127.22 35.32 38.08
CA MET A 1 126.24 36.18 38.78
C MET A 1 126.29 37.67 38.41
N ILE A 2 127.41 38.21 37.89
CA ILE A 2 127.54 39.66 37.59
C ILE A 2 126.83 40.13 36.30
N ARG A 3 126.61 39.26 35.29
CA ARG A 3 125.88 39.66 34.05
C ARG A 3 124.35 39.78 34.20
N LYS A 4 123.74 39.14 35.21
CA LYS A 4 122.29 39.32 35.52
C LYS A 4 122.01 40.68 36.18
N LEU A 5 123.02 41.30 36.81
CA LEU A 5 122.95 42.69 37.31
C LEU A 5 122.97 43.73 36.18
N PHE A 6 123.65 43.44 35.07
CA PHE A 6 123.63 44.30 33.87
C PHE A 6 122.27 44.28 33.14
N LEU A 7 121.52 43.18 33.25
CA LEU A 7 120.22 43.00 32.57
C LEU A 7 119.08 43.87 33.12
N ILE A 8 119.22 44.35 34.36
CA ILE A 8 118.18 45.10 35.09
C ILE A 8 118.42 46.62 34.97
N LEU A 9 119.67 47.07 34.85
CA LEU A 9 120.01 48.50 34.72
C LEU A 9 119.62 49.08 33.34
N ALA A 10 119.68 48.29 32.27
CA ALA A 10 119.27 48.72 30.92
C ALA A 10 117.74 48.70 30.72
N MET A 11 116.99 47.84 31.41
CA MET A 11 115.52 47.84 31.38
C MET A 11 114.92 48.96 32.25
N LEU A 12 115.56 49.34 33.36
CA LEU A 12 115.11 50.48 34.18
C LEU A 12 115.31 51.85 33.49
N LEU A 13 116.21 51.94 32.50
CA LEU A 13 116.47 53.18 31.74
C LEU A 13 115.44 53.46 30.61
N ALA A 14 114.57 52.50 30.26
CA ALA A 14 113.50 52.69 29.26
C ALA A 14 112.09 52.90 29.86
N ILE A 15 111.94 52.82 31.18
CA ILE A 15 110.67 53.01 31.90
C ILE A 15 110.14 54.46 31.87
N PRO A 16 110.94 55.54 31.71
CA PRO A 16 110.37 56.89 31.71
C PRO A 16 109.53 57.23 30.47
N ALA A 17 109.66 56.52 29.35
CA ALA A 17 108.99 56.89 28.10
C ALA A 17 107.52 56.44 27.99
N PHE A 18 107.05 55.53 28.84
CA PHE A 18 105.67 55.03 28.80
C PHE A 18 104.78 55.54 29.95
N ALA A 19 105.31 56.39 30.84
CA ALA A 19 104.57 56.82 32.02
C ALA A 19 103.49 57.89 31.74
N ASN A 20 103.43 58.52 30.55
CA ASN A 20 102.55 59.69 30.30
C ASN A 20 101.87 59.74 28.89
N ALA A 21 101.62 58.61 28.21
CA ALA A 21 100.87 58.60 26.94
C ALA A 21 99.34 58.69 27.15
N TRP A 22 98.61 59.27 26.19
CA TRP A 22 97.14 59.37 26.21
C TRP A 22 96.48 58.77 24.96
N TYR A 23 95.19 58.41 25.07
CA TYR A 23 94.50 57.58 24.08
C TYR A 23 93.21 58.23 23.58
N VAL A 24 92.85 58.00 22.32
CA VAL A 24 91.54 58.35 21.76
C VAL A 24 90.94 57.16 21.04
N ASN A 25 89.76 56.75 21.46
CA ASN A 25 88.97 55.69 20.85
C ASN A 25 87.94 56.27 19.89
N SER A 26 88.06 55.96 18.60
CA SER A 26 87.08 56.36 17.59
C SER A 26 86.21 55.18 17.13
N LYS A 27 84.90 55.41 17.03
CA LYS A 27 83.96 54.42 16.47
C LYS A 27 82.77 55.07 15.78
N THR A 28 82.05 54.29 14.98
CA THR A 28 80.72 54.68 14.49
C THR A 28 79.63 54.10 15.39
N SER A 29 78.46 54.72 15.38
CA SER A 29 77.25 54.20 16.00
C SER A 29 76.10 54.27 14.98
N PRO A 30 75.56 53.12 14.54
CA PRO A 30 75.98 51.76 14.86
C PRO A 30 77.39 51.39 14.31
N LEU A 31 77.97 50.31 14.84
CA LEU A 31 79.40 49.95 14.68
C LEU A 31 79.82 49.57 13.24
N THR A 32 78.88 49.27 12.33
CA THR A 32 79.18 48.92 10.94
C THR A 32 78.05 49.33 9.97
N GLY A 33 78.40 49.78 8.75
CA GLY A 33 77.51 49.81 7.59
C GLY A 33 76.87 51.15 7.21
N GLN A 34 76.91 52.18 8.06
CA GLN A 34 76.22 53.46 7.80
C GLN A 34 77.17 54.63 7.49
N GLY A 35 78.47 54.40 7.66
CA GLY A 35 79.55 55.35 7.40
C GLY A 35 80.82 54.92 8.13
N THR A 36 81.87 55.74 8.04
CA THR A 36 83.20 55.45 8.60
C THR A 36 83.75 56.66 9.37
N ILE A 37 84.59 56.39 10.37
CA ILE A 37 85.45 57.38 11.04
C ILE A 37 86.92 56.93 10.92
N SER A 38 87.82 57.84 10.55
CA SER A 38 89.25 57.54 10.33
C SER A 38 90.17 58.59 10.98
N PRO A 39 91.21 58.22 11.75
CA PRO A 39 91.62 56.84 12.08
C PRO A 39 90.56 56.12 12.91
N ALA A 40 90.40 54.81 12.72
CA ALA A 40 89.45 53.98 13.47
C ALA A 40 90.13 53.32 14.68
N GLY A 41 89.38 53.04 15.75
CA GLY A 41 89.88 52.33 16.94
C GLY A 41 90.71 53.20 17.89
N THR A 42 91.42 52.54 18.81
CA THR A 42 92.27 53.20 19.81
C THR A 42 93.54 53.75 19.16
N GLN A 43 93.72 55.06 19.21
CA GLN A 43 94.96 55.73 18.81
C GLN A 43 95.73 56.15 20.07
N THR A 44 97.05 55.98 20.06
CA THR A 44 97.95 56.37 21.15
C THR A 44 98.75 57.59 20.74
N TYR A 45 98.74 58.61 21.58
CA TYR A 45 99.46 59.86 21.40
C TYR A 45 100.54 60.01 22.47
N ALA A 46 101.74 60.42 22.06
CA ALA A 46 102.87 60.61 22.95
C ALA A 46 102.68 61.86 23.85
N ALA A 47 103.38 61.88 24.98
CA ALA A 47 103.39 63.03 25.88
C ALA A 47 103.90 64.29 25.13
N GLY A 48 103.05 65.32 25.02
CA GLY A 48 103.33 66.57 24.29
C GLY A 48 102.53 66.75 22.98
N SER A 49 101.73 65.77 22.56
CA SER A 49 100.78 65.94 21.45
C SER A 49 99.47 66.58 21.92
N ASP A 50 99.12 67.73 21.34
CA ASP A 50 97.99 68.56 21.81
C ASP A 50 96.61 68.11 21.31
N SER A 51 96.51 67.34 20.22
CA SER A 51 95.23 66.81 19.72
C SER A 51 95.38 65.69 18.67
N GLY A 52 94.30 64.96 18.41
CA GLY A 52 94.13 64.06 17.27
C GLY A 52 92.99 64.49 16.35
N GLU A 53 93.13 64.30 15.02
CA GLU A 53 92.11 64.66 14.03
C GLU A 53 91.45 63.43 13.37
N TYR A 54 90.14 63.51 13.14
CA TYR A 54 89.31 62.42 12.61
C TYR A 54 88.44 62.88 11.44
N THR A 55 88.36 62.09 10.38
CA THR A 55 87.45 62.31 9.25
C THR A 55 86.26 61.36 9.35
N VAL A 56 85.05 61.89 9.17
CA VAL A 56 83.80 61.11 9.19
C VAL A 56 83.14 61.17 7.82
N SER A 57 82.83 60.02 7.24
CA SER A 57 82.24 59.91 5.90
C SER A 57 81.01 59.00 5.92
N PRO A 58 79.82 59.48 5.50
CA PRO A 58 78.61 58.65 5.45
C PRO A 58 78.65 57.66 4.28
N ALA A 59 78.01 56.51 4.45
CA ALA A 59 77.78 55.54 3.36
C ALA A 59 76.62 56.00 2.45
N THR A 60 76.54 55.46 1.22
CA THR A 60 75.44 55.75 0.28
C THR A 60 74.09 55.46 0.92
N GLY A 61 73.14 56.41 0.82
CA GLY A 61 71.82 56.31 1.44
C GLY A 61 71.77 56.78 2.90
N TYR A 62 72.90 57.19 3.48
CA TYR A 62 73.00 57.75 4.82
C TYR A 62 73.57 59.17 4.80
N LYS A 63 73.26 59.93 5.85
CA LYS A 63 73.86 61.24 6.14
C LYS A 63 74.42 61.25 7.57
N ILE A 64 75.44 62.08 7.82
CA ILE A 64 75.94 62.27 9.19
C ILE A 64 74.81 62.91 10.01
N SER A 65 74.40 62.24 11.08
CA SER A 65 73.40 62.74 12.02
C SER A 65 74.05 63.63 13.08
N ARG A 66 75.14 63.17 13.70
CA ARG A 66 75.98 63.94 14.63
C ARG A 66 77.31 63.24 14.87
N VAL A 67 78.31 63.96 15.39
CA VAL A 67 79.56 63.38 15.91
C VAL A 67 79.77 63.88 17.33
N THR A 68 80.21 63.02 18.24
CA THR A 68 80.42 63.37 19.66
C THR A 68 81.83 63.08 20.13
N LEU A 69 82.34 63.87 21.09
CA LEU A 69 83.57 63.62 21.85
C LEU A 69 83.20 63.52 23.33
N ASP A 70 83.52 62.39 23.96
CA ASP A 70 83.11 61.99 25.31
C ASP A 70 81.60 62.18 25.57
N GLY A 71 80.78 61.93 24.54
CA GLY A 71 79.32 62.06 24.62
C GLY A 71 78.77 63.46 24.30
N LEU A 72 79.61 64.50 24.20
CA LEU A 72 79.18 65.85 23.81
C LEU A 72 79.30 66.05 22.30
N ALA A 73 78.30 66.64 21.66
CA ALA A 73 78.31 66.89 20.22
C ALA A 73 79.40 67.90 19.85
N ILE A 74 80.17 67.57 18.82
CA ILE A 74 81.21 68.44 18.26
C ILE A 74 80.98 68.64 16.76
N SER A 75 81.39 69.81 16.27
CA SER A 75 81.37 70.14 14.84
C SER A 75 82.74 69.89 14.22
N ALA A 76 82.77 69.70 12.91
CA ALA A 76 84.03 69.66 12.17
C ALA A 76 84.72 71.03 12.20
N ASN A 77 86.04 71.03 12.21
CA ASN A 77 86.86 72.22 12.03
C ASN A 77 86.77 72.74 10.58
N ALA A 78 87.43 73.86 10.30
CA ALA A 78 87.41 74.51 8.99
C ALA A 78 87.90 73.60 7.83
N ASN A 79 88.65 72.54 8.14
CA ASN A 79 89.15 71.57 7.17
C ASN A 79 88.25 70.32 7.06
N GLY A 80 87.06 70.32 7.66
CA GLY A 80 86.11 69.22 7.61
C GLY A 80 86.45 68.03 8.52
N LYS A 81 87.41 68.19 9.44
CA LYS A 81 87.83 67.15 10.39
C LYS A 81 87.32 67.41 11.81
N TYR A 82 87.05 66.35 12.55
CA TYR A 82 86.65 66.40 13.95
C TYR A 82 87.88 66.23 14.85
N VAL A 83 88.07 67.13 15.81
CA VAL A 83 89.30 67.21 16.61
C VAL A 83 89.04 66.74 18.04
N ALA A 84 89.89 65.84 18.53
CA ALA A 84 89.94 65.42 19.92
C ALA A 84 91.17 66.03 20.61
N PRO A 85 91.03 67.11 21.40
CA PRO A 85 92.16 67.73 22.10
C PRO A 85 92.65 66.88 23.28
N TYR A 86 93.92 67.07 23.65
CA TYR A 86 94.48 66.53 24.88
C TYR A 86 93.75 67.12 26.10
N ASP A 87 93.47 66.27 27.09
CA ASP A 87 92.88 66.67 28.36
C ASP A 87 93.68 66.02 29.49
N PRO A 88 94.40 66.79 30.30
CA PRO A 88 95.25 66.24 31.36
C PRO A 88 94.45 65.50 32.44
N ALA A 89 93.14 65.74 32.56
CA ALA A 89 92.28 65.02 33.50
C ALA A 89 91.84 63.64 32.97
N LYS A 90 92.06 63.34 31.68
CA LYS A 90 91.58 62.12 31.03
C LYS A 90 92.67 61.46 30.20
N THR A 91 93.14 60.31 30.65
CA THR A 91 94.10 59.50 29.89
C THR A 91 93.49 58.84 28.64
N THR A 92 92.16 58.71 28.55
CA THR A 92 91.46 58.18 27.37
C THR A 92 90.22 59.02 27.01
N ARG A 93 90.04 59.32 25.72
CA ARG A 93 88.89 60.06 25.14
C ARG A 93 88.12 59.18 24.15
N TYR A 94 86.85 59.50 23.88
CA TYR A 94 85.99 58.74 22.95
C TYR A 94 85.32 59.62 21.91
N ILE A 95 85.57 59.39 20.62
CA ILE A 95 84.88 60.08 19.52
C ILE A 95 83.93 59.12 18.77
N VAL A 96 82.66 59.50 18.63
CA VAL A 96 81.61 58.65 18.03
C VAL A 96 80.85 59.37 16.92
N ALA A 97 80.82 58.80 15.73
CA ALA A 97 80.03 59.30 14.60
C ALA A 97 78.69 58.55 14.45
N TYR A 98 77.59 59.29 14.32
CA TYR A 98 76.22 58.79 14.16
C TYR A 98 75.69 59.12 12.77
N PHE A 99 74.94 58.19 12.17
CA PHE A 99 74.37 58.32 10.83
C PHE A 99 72.85 58.06 10.83
N THR A 100 72.13 58.66 9.88
CA THR A 100 70.69 58.39 9.65
C THR A 100 70.41 58.20 8.16
N ALA A 101 69.39 57.39 7.82
CA ALA A 101 69.02 57.10 6.44
C ALA A 101 68.32 58.28 5.74
N SER A 102 68.52 58.43 4.44
CA SER A 102 67.79 59.37 3.57
C SER A 102 66.46 58.77 3.12
N THR A 103 65.41 59.60 3.04
CA THR A 103 64.04 59.16 2.70
C THR A 103 63.39 59.97 1.58
N VAL A 104 62.43 59.36 0.87
CA VAL A 104 61.60 59.91 -0.23
C VAL A 104 60.12 59.60 0.00
N SER A 105 59.21 60.17 -0.79
CA SER A 105 57.75 59.94 -0.68
C SER A 105 57.06 59.79 -2.04
N ILE A 106 55.90 59.12 -2.06
CA ILE A 106 55.00 59.03 -3.22
C ILE A 106 53.70 59.76 -2.89
N THR A 107 53.28 60.71 -3.74
CA THR A 107 52.01 61.45 -3.56
C THR A 107 50.92 60.92 -4.49
N THR A 108 49.74 60.63 -3.95
CA THR A 108 48.60 60.11 -4.73
C THR A 108 47.50 61.16 -4.91
N SER A 109 46.87 61.21 -6.09
CA SER A 109 45.72 62.09 -6.37
C SER A 109 44.60 61.35 -7.10
N VAL A 110 43.35 61.52 -6.63
CA VAL A 110 42.17 60.84 -7.19
C VAL A 110 41.14 61.86 -7.63
N THR A 111 40.59 61.69 -8.84
CA THR A 111 39.45 62.45 -9.36
C THR A 111 38.31 61.49 -9.75
N GLY A 112 37.10 61.69 -9.23
CA GLY A 112 35.98 60.76 -9.44
C GLY A 112 35.91 59.64 -8.37
N SER A 113 35.11 58.60 -8.63
CA SER A 113 34.79 57.55 -7.65
C SER A 113 35.70 56.31 -7.79
N GLY A 114 36.81 56.31 -7.05
CA GLY A 114 37.75 55.20 -6.93
C GLY A 114 38.83 55.49 -5.88
N ALA A 115 39.87 54.67 -5.82
CA ALA A 115 40.96 54.82 -4.86
C ALA A 115 42.33 54.47 -5.46
N ILE A 116 43.38 55.10 -4.94
CA ILE A 116 44.77 54.68 -5.10
C ILE A 116 45.30 54.34 -3.72
N ARG A 117 45.87 53.16 -3.53
CA ARG A 117 46.44 52.70 -2.25
C ARG A 117 47.75 51.98 -2.49
N GLU A 118 48.61 51.94 -1.49
CA GLU A 118 49.74 51.00 -1.51
C GLU A 118 49.19 49.58 -1.36
N ASP A 119 49.64 48.66 -2.19
CA ASP A 119 49.03 47.33 -2.32
C ASP A 119 49.29 46.41 -1.11
N THR A 120 50.38 46.67 -0.39
CA THR A 120 50.80 45.95 0.82
C THR A 120 50.60 46.76 2.11
N ASN A 121 49.92 47.90 2.03
CA ASN A 121 49.72 48.88 3.12
C ASN A 121 51.01 49.46 3.71
N GLU A 122 52.09 49.52 2.94
CA GLU A 122 53.30 50.22 3.37
C GLU A 122 53.15 51.74 3.32
N SER A 123 53.94 52.45 4.14
CA SER A 123 53.93 53.91 4.13
C SER A 123 54.40 54.47 2.78
N LEU A 124 53.63 55.43 2.26
CA LEU A 124 54.00 56.23 1.08
C LEU A 124 54.84 57.47 1.43
N THR A 125 55.13 57.69 2.71
CA THR A 125 55.99 58.77 3.21
C THR A 125 57.18 58.22 4.00
N ASN A 126 58.29 58.95 4.04
CA ASN A 126 59.54 58.54 4.71
C ASN A 126 60.10 57.18 4.21
N ILE A 127 59.95 56.89 2.92
CA ILE A 127 60.43 55.67 2.28
C ILE A 127 61.96 55.73 2.17
N PRO A 128 62.74 54.75 2.66
CA PRO A 128 64.19 54.73 2.47
C PRO A 128 64.56 54.76 0.99
N VAL A 129 65.54 55.60 0.61
CA VAL A 129 66.07 55.65 -0.76
C VAL A 129 66.53 54.26 -1.20
N GLY A 130 66.13 53.84 -2.40
CA GLY A 130 66.39 52.52 -2.97
C GLY A 130 65.28 51.49 -2.77
N SER A 131 64.22 51.81 -2.01
CA SER A 131 63.10 50.90 -1.80
C SER A 131 62.22 50.73 -3.05
N ASN A 132 61.48 49.63 -3.13
CA ASN A 132 60.44 49.38 -4.15
C ASN A 132 59.06 49.67 -3.56
N ARG A 133 58.08 50.09 -4.37
CA ARG A 133 56.68 50.32 -3.95
C ARG A 133 55.69 49.89 -5.03
N GLN A 134 54.54 49.40 -4.59
CA GLN A 134 53.46 48.97 -5.47
C GLN A 134 52.13 49.63 -5.06
N LEU A 135 51.43 50.24 -6.02
CA LEU A 135 50.17 50.93 -5.77
C LEU A 135 49.04 50.29 -6.58
N LEU A 136 47.95 49.95 -5.91
CA LEU A 136 46.70 49.50 -6.51
C LEU A 136 45.79 50.71 -6.78
N VAL A 137 45.35 50.83 -8.03
CA VAL A 137 44.38 51.81 -8.51
C VAL A 137 43.08 51.08 -8.79
N GLN A 138 42.06 51.33 -7.98
CA GLN A 138 40.82 50.55 -8.00
C GLN A 138 39.59 51.45 -8.21
N PRO A 139 38.78 51.20 -9.26
CA PRO A 139 37.50 51.87 -9.42
C PRO A 139 36.46 51.35 -8.41
N ASN A 140 35.55 52.21 -7.96
CA ASN A 140 34.39 51.78 -7.17
C ASN A 140 33.35 51.07 -8.07
N PRO A 141 32.45 50.24 -7.50
CA PRO A 141 31.38 49.61 -8.27
C PRO A 141 30.59 50.61 -9.12
N GLY A 142 30.40 50.29 -10.41
CA GLY A 142 29.71 51.15 -11.38
C GLY A 142 30.59 52.26 -11.99
N TYR A 143 31.89 52.28 -11.69
CA TYR A 143 32.87 53.20 -12.28
C TYR A 143 34.03 52.43 -12.93
N MET A 144 34.79 53.10 -13.78
CA MET A 144 35.95 52.56 -14.50
C MET A 144 37.06 53.61 -14.57
N ILE A 145 38.33 53.16 -14.68
CA ILE A 145 39.49 54.06 -14.78
C ILE A 145 39.49 54.70 -16.17
N SER A 146 39.23 56.01 -16.24
CA SER A 146 39.22 56.77 -17.49
C SER A 146 40.57 57.41 -17.82
N ALA A 147 41.42 57.68 -16.81
CA ALA A 147 42.80 58.13 -16.99
C ALA A 147 43.70 57.71 -15.82
N LEU A 148 44.99 57.47 -16.08
CA LEU A 148 46.01 57.14 -15.07
C LEU A 148 47.37 57.72 -15.49
N THR A 149 48.01 58.49 -14.60
CA THR A 149 49.34 59.08 -14.80
C THR A 149 50.25 58.69 -13.63
N ALA A 150 51.39 58.06 -13.91
CA ALA A 150 52.38 57.66 -12.90
C ALA A 150 53.81 57.86 -13.44
N PRO A 151 54.35 59.10 -13.40
CA PRO A 151 55.68 59.38 -13.90
C PRO A 151 56.73 58.62 -13.08
N GLY A 152 57.75 58.07 -13.73
CA GLY A 152 58.80 57.31 -13.05
C GLY A 152 58.41 55.90 -12.59
N ALA A 153 57.16 55.46 -12.84
CA ALA A 153 56.77 54.08 -12.60
C ALA A 153 57.51 53.14 -13.55
N THR A 154 58.01 52.03 -13.00
CA THR A 154 58.72 51.00 -13.76
C THR A 154 57.76 50.15 -14.59
N SER A 155 56.54 49.90 -14.11
CA SER A 155 55.50 49.19 -14.86
C SER A 155 54.09 49.53 -14.40
N ILE A 156 53.11 49.36 -15.30
CA ILE A 156 51.67 49.45 -15.01
C ILE A 156 50.96 48.23 -15.60
N THR A 157 50.29 47.44 -14.77
CA THR A 157 49.55 46.22 -15.18
C THR A 157 48.06 46.42 -14.97
N THR A 158 47.21 45.81 -15.82
CA THR A 158 45.74 45.87 -15.69
C THR A 158 45.19 44.50 -15.33
N ASN A 159 44.37 44.42 -14.28
CA ASN A 159 43.71 43.22 -13.83
C ASN A 159 42.41 42.95 -14.62
N THR A 160 41.89 41.73 -14.54
CA THR A 160 40.64 41.31 -15.22
C THR A 160 39.40 42.06 -14.74
N ASP A 161 39.43 42.59 -13.52
CA ASP A 161 38.36 43.42 -12.93
C ASP A 161 38.45 44.91 -13.32
N GLY A 162 39.44 45.28 -14.15
CA GLY A 162 39.66 46.65 -14.60
C GLY A 162 40.47 47.53 -13.64
N SER A 163 40.91 47.01 -12.48
CA SER A 163 41.88 47.69 -11.62
C SER A 163 43.28 47.69 -12.23
N LYS A 164 44.16 48.60 -11.78
CA LYS A 164 45.54 48.73 -12.28
C LYS A 164 46.57 48.71 -11.14
N ILE A 165 47.73 48.10 -11.38
CA ILE A 165 48.86 48.05 -10.44
C ILE A 165 50.01 48.88 -11.00
N VAL A 166 50.51 49.85 -10.23
CA VAL A 166 51.63 50.74 -10.56
C VAL A 166 52.84 50.37 -9.70
N ILE A 167 53.98 50.06 -10.31
CA ILE A 167 55.19 49.60 -9.61
C ILE A 167 56.32 50.60 -9.77
N PHE A 168 56.99 50.95 -8.67
CA PHE A 168 58.23 51.71 -8.63
C PHE A 168 59.35 50.84 -8.06
N ASN A 169 60.42 50.63 -8.83
CA ASN A 169 61.63 49.96 -8.34
C ASN A 169 62.75 50.96 -8.09
N ASN A 170 63.53 50.76 -7.02
CA ASN A 170 64.71 51.53 -6.68
C ASN A 170 64.44 53.06 -6.60
N LEU A 171 63.55 53.48 -5.69
CA LEU A 171 63.13 54.88 -5.56
C LEU A 171 64.29 55.79 -5.11
N GLN A 172 64.69 56.73 -5.98
CA GLN A 172 65.76 57.70 -5.71
C GLN A 172 65.24 59.12 -5.41
N ALA A 173 64.01 59.44 -5.79
CA ALA A 173 63.40 60.75 -5.65
C ALA A 173 61.89 60.61 -5.37
N ASN A 174 61.25 61.72 -4.99
CA ASN A 174 59.80 61.75 -4.77
C ASN A 174 59.04 61.47 -6.08
N GLN A 175 57.96 60.70 -6.01
CA GLN A 175 57.13 60.33 -7.16
C GLN A 175 55.66 60.72 -6.95
N SER A 176 54.85 60.66 -8.01
CA SER A 176 53.40 60.86 -7.91
C SER A 176 52.60 59.89 -8.78
N VAL A 177 51.37 59.58 -8.33
CA VAL A 177 50.41 58.76 -9.07
C VAL A 177 49.05 59.44 -9.04
N SER A 178 48.42 59.67 -10.19
CA SER A 178 47.07 60.24 -10.29
C SER A 178 46.13 59.42 -11.17
N ALA A 179 44.89 59.25 -10.73
CA ALA A 179 43.87 58.48 -11.45
C ALA A 179 42.53 59.23 -11.53
N THR A 180 41.86 59.09 -12.68
CA THR A 180 40.50 59.61 -12.93
C THR A 180 39.54 58.46 -13.18
N PHE A 181 38.35 58.53 -12.58
CA PHE A 181 37.31 57.51 -12.66
C PHE A 181 36.01 58.09 -13.24
N SER A 182 35.38 57.39 -14.18
CA SER A 182 34.08 57.75 -14.78
C SER A 182 33.05 56.62 -14.64
N PRO A 183 31.73 56.91 -14.64
CA PRO A 183 30.70 55.87 -14.61
C PRO A 183 30.84 54.86 -15.74
N ALA A 184 30.62 53.57 -15.44
CA ALA A 184 30.58 52.50 -16.43
C ALA A 184 29.21 52.44 -17.13
N ALA A 185 29.18 52.05 -18.40
CA ALA A 185 27.94 51.89 -19.15
C ALA A 185 27.14 50.68 -18.63
N MET A 186 25.84 50.88 -18.33
CA MET A 186 24.94 49.87 -17.80
C MET A 186 23.68 49.78 -18.68
N VAL A 187 23.39 48.57 -19.17
CA VAL A 187 22.12 48.18 -19.82
C VAL A 187 21.77 46.76 -19.34
N THR A 188 20.53 46.53 -18.90
CA THR A 188 20.03 45.20 -18.48
C THR A 188 18.80 44.79 -19.28
N ALA A 189 18.57 43.47 -19.40
CA ALA A 189 17.38 42.88 -19.98
C ALA A 189 16.88 41.78 -19.04
N ASN A 190 15.57 41.70 -18.82
CA ASN A 190 14.91 40.62 -18.08
C ASN A 190 13.58 40.30 -18.76
N ALA A 191 13.36 39.07 -19.19
CA ALA A 191 12.18 38.62 -19.92
C ALA A 191 10.98 38.26 -19.01
N GLY A 192 11.13 38.33 -17.69
CA GLY A 192 10.11 37.95 -16.73
C GLY A 192 10.11 36.45 -16.43
N ALA A 193 9.11 35.99 -15.66
CA ALA A 193 8.95 34.58 -15.33
C ALA A 193 8.39 33.78 -16.52
N ASP A 194 8.60 32.47 -16.49
CA ASP A 194 7.92 31.53 -17.38
C ASP A 194 6.40 31.62 -17.20
N VAL A 195 5.66 31.49 -18.30
CA VAL A 195 4.21 31.68 -18.34
C VAL A 195 3.50 30.51 -19.00
N THR A 196 2.28 30.27 -18.54
CA THR A 196 1.37 29.31 -19.15
C THR A 196 0.20 30.06 -19.78
N ALA A 197 -0.12 29.76 -21.04
CA ALA A 197 -1.28 30.28 -21.76
C ALA A 197 -2.37 29.21 -21.84
N ASN A 198 -3.58 29.61 -21.47
CA ASN A 198 -4.78 28.78 -21.54
C ASN A 198 -5.87 29.58 -22.25
N GLY A 199 -6.44 29.03 -23.32
CA GLY A 199 -7.48 29.70 -24.09
C GLY A 199 -8.57 28.72 -24.54
N ALA A 200 -9.82 29.11 -24.31
CA ALA A 200 -10.98 28.65 -25.08
C ALA A 200 -11.22 29.70 -26.18
N GLY A 201 -10.78 29.42 -27.41
CA GLY A 201 -10.86 30.36 -28.53
C GLY A 201 -9.84 30.06 -29.64
N ALA A 202 -9.86 30.86 -30.71
CA ALA A 202 -9.06 30.63 -31.93
C ALA A 202 -7.54 30.86 -31.79
N GLU A 203 -7.05 31.43 -30.67
CA GLU A 203 -5.62 31.62 -30.39
C GLU A 203 -5.33 31.54 -28.87
N TYR A 204 -4.22 30.91 -28.49
CA TYR A 204 -3.79 30.78 -27.09
C TYR A 204 -2.94 31.99 -26.69
N ALA A 205 -3.39 32.80 -25.72
CA ALA A 205 -2.72 34.05 -25.34
C ALA A 205 -2.32 34.11 -23.86
N THR A 206 -1.17 34.72 -23.56
CA THR A 206 -0.75 35.09 -22.19
C THR A 206 0.13 36.35 -22.21
N THR A 207 0.46 36.92 -21.06
CA THR A 207 1.24 38.17 -20.98
C THR A 207 2.63 37.92 -20.42
N LEU A 208 3.66 38.41 -21.13
CA LEU A 208 5.05 38.43 -20.67
C LEU A 208 5.37 39.81 -20.08
N TYR A 209 6.00 39.81 -18.90
CA TYR A 209 6.35 41.02 -18.15
C TYR A 209 7.86 41.24 -18.17
N GLY A 210 8.37 41.75 -19.30
CA GLY A 210 9.77 42.12 -19.43
C GLY A 210 10.12 43.43 -18.70
N SER A 211 11.40 43.61 -18.39
CA SER A 211 11.95 44.83 -17.79
C SER A 211 13.40 45.09 -18.21
N ALA A 212 13.83 46.34 -18.08
CA ALA A 212 15.18 46.78 -18.41
C ALA A 212 15.58 48.04 -17.63
N THR A 213 16.88 48.22 -17.39
CA THR A 213 17.47 49.44 -16.83
C THR A 213 18.66 49.90 -17.67
N SER A 214 18.84 51.22 -17.85
CA SER A 214 19.97 51.79 -18.59
C SER A 214 20.43 53.14 -18.04
N ASN A 215 21.74 53.40 -18.07
CA ASN A 215 22.31 54.74 -17.86
C ASN A 215 22.83 55.39 -19.16
N GLN A 216 22.48 54.82 -20.33
CA GLN A 216 22.94 55.22 -21.66
C GLN A 216 21.86 55.93 -22.49
N GLY A 217 20.78 56.36 -21.86
CA GLY A 217 19.65 57.05 -22.48
C GLY A 217 18.44 56.14 -22.71
N SER A 218 17.62 56.46 -23.71
CA SER A 218 16.37 55.75 -24.00
C SER A 218 16.58 54.25 -24.24
N ILE A 219 15.59 53.45 -23.85
CA ILE A 219 15.58 52.00 -24.00
C ILE A 219 14.62 51.62 -25.13
N SER A 220 15.04 50.71 -25.99
CA SER A 220 14.20 50.06 -27.00
C SER A 220 14.08 48.56 -26.70
N TYR A 221 12.86 48.04 -26.79
CA TYR A 221 12.53 46.62 -26.57
C TYR A 221 12.22 45.94 -27.91
N ALA A 222 12.50 44.64 -28.01
CA ALA A 222 12.09 43.79 -29.14
C ALA A 222 11.89 42.34 -28.69
N TRP A 223 10.68 41.81 -28.85
CA TRP A 223 10.32 40.42 -28.56
C TRP A 223 10.37 39.54 -29.82
N THR A 224 10.93 38.33 -29.68
CA THR A 224 11.01 37.33 -30.75
C THR A 224 10.80 35.91 -30.21
N GLY A 225 10.31 34.98 -31.04
CA GLY A 225 10.12 33.58 -30.67
C GLY A 225 9.53 32.78 -31.83
N THR A 226 10.08 31.60 -32.11
CA THR A 226 9.58 30.75 -33.20
C THR A 226 8.24 30.15 -32.80
N GLY A 227 7.22 30.26 -33.67
CA GLY A 227 5.86 29.78 -33.37
C GLY A 227 5.04 30.70 -32.45
N LEU A 228 5.59 31.87 -32.09
CA LEU A 228 4.94 32.88 -31.28
C LEU A 228 4.66 34.14 -32.08
N SER A 229 3.52 34.79 -31.85
CA SER A 229 3.26 36.17 -32.27
C SER A 229 3.11 37.07 -31.04
N PHE A 230 3.38 38.36 -31.18
CA PHE A 230 3.42 39.31 -30.07
C PHE A 230 2.54 40.51 -30.38
N GLY A 231 1.67 40.90 -29.44
CA GLY A 231 0.75 42.03 -29.61
C GLY A 231 1.47 43.38 -29.64
N THR A 232 2.44 43.57 -28.74
CA THR A 232 3.26 44.79 -28.64
C THR A 232 4.75 44.42 -28.60
N PRO A 233 5.33 43.97 -29.73
CA PRO A 233 6.68 43.41 -29.76
C PRO A 233 7.76 44.40 -29.34
N ASN A 234 7.48 45.70 -29.36
CA ASN A 234 8.44 46.77 -29.02
C ASN A 234 8.22 47.38 -27.62
N ALA A 235 7.45 46.73 -26.76
CA ALA A 235 7.20 47.17 -25.38
C ALA A 235 7.81 46.20 -24.37
N ALA A 236 8.06 46.70 -23.15
CA ALA A 236 8.56 45.88 -22.04
C ALA A 236 7.58 44.74 -21.69
N VAL A 237 6.28 45.05 -21.69
CA VAL A 237 5.19 44.10 -21.48
C VAL A 237 4.51 43.82 -22.82
N THR A 238 4.28 42.55 -23.14
CA THR A 238 3.55 42.15 -24.36
C THR A 238 2.66 40.96 -24.11
N THR A 239 1.52 40.91 -24.78
CA THR A 239 0.77 39.67 -24.95
C THR A 239 1.46 38.82 -26.01
N VAL A 240 1.62 37.53 -25.74
CA VAL A 240 2.17 36.52 -26.64
C VAL A 240 1.07 35.55 -27.03
N PHE A 241 1.02 35.17 -28.31
CA PHE A 241 0.05 34.24 -28.87
C PHE A 241 0.75 33.03 -29.49
N ALA A 242 0.12 31.86 -29.39
CA ALA A 242 0.52 30.64 -30.06
C ALA A 242 -0.69 30.01 -30.78
N ALA A 243 -0.45 29.40 -31.94
CA ALA A 243 -1.50 28.81 -32.77
C ALA A 243 -1.80 27.34 -32.42
N ILE A 244 -0.86 26.64 -31.80
CA ILE A 244 -1.00 25.23 -31.41
C ILE A 244 -0.47 25.01 -29.98
N PRO A 245 -1.03 24.03 -29.24
CA PRO A 245 -0.47 23.60 -27.96
C PRO A 245 1.00 23.18 -28.06
N GLY A 246 1.80 23.52 -27.05
CA GLY A 246 3.24 23.26 -27.05
C GLY A 246 4.03 24.19 -26.12
N THR A 247 5.34 23.98 -26.07
CA THR A 247 6.27 24.79 -25.28
C THR A 247 7.17 25.60 -26.21
N TYR A 248 7.25 26.90 -25.97
CA TYR A 248 7.94 27.87 -26.81
C TYR A 248 8.91 28.72 -25.98
N THR A 249 9.91 29.32 -26.63
CA THR A 249 10.85 30.27 -26.01
C THR A 249 10.64 31.67 -26.59
N ALA A 250 10.28 32.62 -25.73
CA ALA A 250 10.20 34.04 -26.06
C ALA A 250 11.49 34.75 -25.60
N THR A 251 12.12 35.53 -26.46
CA THR A 251 13.37 36.26 -26.19
C THR A 251 13.12 37.76 -26.24
N LEU A 252 13.43 38.45 -25.13
CA LEU A 252 13.44 39.89 -25.03
C LEU A 252 14.83 40.43 -25.40
N THR A 253 14.88 41.33 -26.37
CA THR A 253 16.08 42.11 -26.72
C THR A 253 15.91 43.55 -26.29
N VAL A 254 16.91 44.09 -25.60
CA VAL A 254 16.94 45.45 -25.07
C VAL A 254 18.13 46.20 -25.66
N THR A 255 17.89 47.38 -26.22
CA THR A 255 18.94 48.24 -26.79
C THR A 255 18.90 49.63 -26.14
N SER A 256 20.05 50.15 -25.71
CA SER A 256 20.18 51.52 -25.20
C SER A 256 21.59 52.07 -25.43
N GLY A 257 21.70 53.29 -25.99
CA GLY A 257 22.99 53.92 -26.32
C GLY A 257 23.92 53.09 -27.22
N GLY A 258 23.38 52.22 -28.07
CA GLY A 258 24.14 51.30 -28.93
C GLY A 258 24.54 49.98 -28.29
N ILE A 259 24.25 49.76 -26.99
CA ILE A 259 24.50 48.49 -26.30
C ILE A 259 23.24 47.61 -26.38
N VAL A 260 23.42 46.34 -26.74
CA VAL A 260 22.37 45.32 -26.85
C VAL A 260 22.51 44.26 -25.75
N ARG A 261 21.40 43.86 -25.14
CA ARG A 261 21.27 42.76 -24.16
C ARG A 261 20.03 41.92 -24.44
N GLN A 262 20.05 40.66 -24.03
CA GLN A 262 18.94 39.71 -24.25
C GLN A 262 18.67 38.87 -23.00
N ASP A 263 17.43 38.44 -22.85
CA ASP A 263 16.97 37.44 -21.88
C ASP A 263 15.77 36.65 -22.45
N SER A 264 15.43 35.49 -21.87
CA SER A 264 14.38 34.60 -22.39
C SER A 264 13.42 34.08 -21.32
N ALA A 265 12.17 33.83 -21.71
CA ALA A 265 11.12 33.19 -20.90
C ALA A 265 10.45 32.04 -21.66
N ILE A 266 9.99 31.01 -20.95
CA ILE A 266 9.27 29.86 -21.51
C ILE A 266 7.76 30.12 -21.52
N VAL A 267 7.11 29.83 -22.64
CA VAL A 267 5.66 29.93 -22.84
C VAL A 267 5.10 28.53 -23.08
N THR A 268 4.29 28.01 -22.15
CA THR A 268 3.63 26.70 -22.29
C THR A 268 2.15 26.85 -22.61
N VAL A 269 1.66 26.10 -23.58
CA VAL A 269 0.29 26.21 -24.11
C VAL A 269 -0.39 24.84 -24.04
N PHE A 270 -1.52 24.75 -23.32
CA PHE A 270 -2.31 23.51 -23.18
C PHE A 270 -3.53 23.48 -24.13
N ASP A 271 -4.00 22.28 -24.48
CA ASP A 271 -5.31 22.12 -25.12
C ASP A 271 -6.47 22.30 -24.11
N HIS A 272 -7.70 22.45 -24.61
CA HIS A 272 -8.87 22.76 -23.78
C HIS A 272 -9.23 21.65 -22.78
N THR A 273 -9.08 20.39 -23.17
CA THR A 273 -9.38 19.22 -22.33
C THR A 273 -8.37 19.10 -21.19
N GLN A 274 -7.07 19.22 -21.50
CA GLN A 274 -5.99 19.22 -20.51
C GLN A 274 -6.11 20.38 -19.53
N TYR A 275 -6.56 21.55 -19.99
CA TYR A 275 -6.83 22.68 -19.12
C TYR A 275 -7.95 22.37 -18.10
N LEU A 276 -9.09 21.86 -18.58
CA LEU A 276 -10.21 21.50 -17.72
C LEU A 276 -9.84 20.40 -16.72
N GLU A 277 -9.08 19.40 -17.16
CA GLU A 277 -8.55 18.35 -16.28
C GLU A 277 -7.62 18.92 -15.21
N ASN A 278 -6.65 19.78 -15.57
CA ASN A 278 -5.71 20.39 -14.64
C ASN A 278 -6.39 21.28 -13.58
N LEU A 279 -7.49 21.94 -13.92
CA LEU A 279 -8.29 22.70 -12.95
C LEU A 279 -8.88 21.78 -11.88
N CYS A 280 -9.41 20.63 -12.28
CA CYS A 280 -9.99 19.65 -11.36
C CYS A 280 -8.91 18.93 -10.56
N THR A 281 -7.92 18.34 -11.23
CA THR A 281 -6.87 17.54 -10.58
C THR A 281 -5.99 18.41 -9.69
N GLY A 282 -5.77 19.69 -10.00
CA GLY A 282 -5.03 20.60 -9.13
C GLY A 282 -5.60 20.72 -7.71
N CYS A 283 -6.93 20.68 -7.56
CA CYS A 283 -7.58 20.69 -6.24
C CYS A 283 -7.84 19.28 -5.71
N HIS A 284 -8.29 18.35 -6.57
CA HIS A 284 -8.67 17.00 -6.16
C HIS A 284 -7.47 16.11 -5.80
N SER A 285 -6.28 16.37 -6.34
CA SER A 285 -5.06 15.61 -5.97
C SER A 285 -4.69 15.77 -4.50
N LEU A 286 -5.10 16.86 -3.85
CA LEU A 286 -4.85 17.09 -2.43
C LEU A 286 -6.03 16.72 -1.54
N ASN A 287 -7.26 16.94 -2.02
CA ASN A 287 -8.46 16.77 -1.21
C ASN A 287 -9.12 15.38 -1.35
N THR A 288 -9.05 14.78 -2.55
CA THR A 288 -9.64 13.46 -2.86
C THR A 288 -8.69 12.67 -3.78
N PRO A 289 -7.45 12.38 -3.33
CA PRO A 289 -6.42 11.76 -4.17
C PRO A 289 -6.85 10.41 -4.77
N GLN A 290 -7.77 9.70 -4.11
CA GLN A 290 -8.33 8.43 -4.56
C GLN A 290 -9.16 8.58 -5.84
N VAL A 291 -9.88 9.70 -5.98
CA VAL A 291 -10.68 10.01 -7.18
C VAL A 291 -9.77 10.26 -8.37
N VAL A 292 -8.71 11.06 -8.17
CA VAL A 292 -7.73 11.35 -9.21
C VAL A 292 -7.00 10.09 -9.64
N SER A 293 -6.56 9.27 -8.68
CA SER A 293 -5.91 7.98 -8.98
C SER A 293 -6.82 7.04 -9.77
N ALA A 294 -8.08 6.89 -9.37
CA ALA A 294 -9.03 6.03 -10.08
C ALA A 294 -9.25 6.52 -11.52
N TYR A 295 -9.44 7.84 -11.70
CA TYR A 295 -9.62 8.45 -13.01
C TYR A 295 -8.38 8.33 -13.90
N ASP A 296 -7.19 8.57 -13.36
CA ASP A 296 -5.94 8.46 -14.11
C ASP A 296 -5.69 7.03 -14.62
N ASP A 297 -6.14 6.02 -13.88
CA ASP A 297 -6.09 4.60 -14.26
C ASP A 297 -7.25 4.16 -15.17
N SER A 298 -8.14 5.07 -15.57
CA SER A 298 -9.35 4.73 -16.33
C SER A 298 -9.16 4.86 -17.85
N ASP A 299 -9.93 4.07 -18.61
CA ASP A 299 -10.00 4.24 -20.06
C ASP A 299 -10.57 5.61 -20.48
N HIS A 300 -11.32 6.29 -19.61
CA HIS A 300 -11.81 7.64 -19.87
C HIS A 300 -10.67 8.65 -19.95
N LYS A 301 -9.65 8.53 -19.09
CA LYS A 301 -8.42 9.32 -19.19
C LYS A 301 -7.65 8.98 -20.47
N ALA A 302 -7.50 7.70 -20.77
CA ALA A 302 -6.80 7.24 -21.98
C ALA A 302 -7.44 7.76 -23.28
N ASN A 303 -8.76 8.02 -23.27
CA ASN A 303 -9.51 8.55 -24.40
C ASN A 303 -9.85 10.05 -24.29
N HIS A 304 -9.15 10.81 -23.43
CA HIS A 304 -9.28 12.26 -23.29
C HIS A 304 -10.70 12.76 -22.93
N ILE A 305 -11.43 12.01 -22.10
CA ILE A 305 -12.72 12.44 -21.54
C ILE A 305 -12.46 13.19 -20.23
N SER A 306 -12.73 14.51 -20.18
CA SER A 306 -12.42 15.34 -19.01
C SER A 306 -13.45 15.19 -17.89
N CYS A 307 -13.10 15.64 -16.67
CA CYS A 307 -14.01 15.66 -15.52
C CYS A 307 -15.32 16.42 -15.85
N GLN A 308 -15.22 17.57 -16.51
CA GLN A 308 -16.37 18.38 -16.93
C GLN A 308 -17.23 17.72 -17.99
N SER A 309 -16.71 16.74 -18.75
CA SER A 309 -17.53 15.94 -19.66
C SER A 309 -18.59 15.12 -18.91
N CYS A 310 -18.35 14.78 -17.65
CA CYS A 310 -19.29 14.08 -16.78
C CYS A 310 -19.97 14.99 -15.75
N HIS A 311 -19.32 16.09 -15.36
CA HIS A 311 -19.80 17.05 -14.35
C HIS A 311 -20.20 18.38 -14.99
N THR A 312 -21.38 18.43 -15.63
CA THR A 312 -21.73 19.49 -16.60
C THR A 312 -22.26 20.81 -16.03
N ASP A 313 -22.89 20.87 -14.84
CA ASP A 313 -23.59 22.11 -14.41
C ASP A 313 -23.37 22.62 -12.98
N THR A 314 -22.76 21.87 -12.05
CA THR A 314 -22.15 22.43 -10.83
C THR A 314 -21.31 21.31 -10.19
N PRO A 315 -20.06 21.55 -9.78
CA PRO A 315 -19.14 20.44 -9.46
C PRO A 315 -19.43 19.68 -8.14
N HIS A 316 -20.51 20.01 -7.41
CA HIS A 316 -20.77 19.47 -6.06
C HIS A 316 -22.26 19.19 -5.75
N ASN A 317 -23.11 19.08 -6.76
CA ASN A 317 -24.49 18.61 -6.61
C ASN A 317 -24.70 17.31 -7.41
N ASP A 318 -25.61 16.48 -6.90
CA ASP A 318 -25.93 15.14 -7.42
C ASP A 318 -26.47 15.19 -8.85
N LEU A 319 -25.58 15.30 -9.84
CA LEU A 319 -25.91 15.15 -11.25
C LEU A 319 -25.78 13.69 -11.67
N GLN A 320 -26.80 13.21 -12.35
CA GLN A 320 -26.81 11.93 -13.05
C GLN A 320 -25.73 11.97 -14.14
N PRO A 321 -24.69 11.12 -14.10
CA PRO A 321 -23.68 11.11 -15.15
C PRO A 321 -24.32 10.71 -16.48
N ALA A 322 -23.97 11.43 -17.54
CA ALA A 322 -24.50 11.25 -18.87
C ALA A 322 -23.89 10.03 -19.60
N CYS A 323 -23.72 8.89 -18.91
CA CYS A 323 -23.14 7.67 -19.48
C CYS A 323 -23.86 7.26 -20.76
N ALA A 324 -25.19 7.36 -20.75
CA ALA A 324 -26.08 7.04 -21.88
C ALA A 324 -25.84 7.89 -23.14
N ALA A 325 -25.31 9.11 -23.01
CA ALA A 325 -25.02 9.97 -24.16
C ALA A 325 -23.89 9.40 -25.04
N CYS A 326 -23.00 8.58 -24.45
CA CYS A 326 -21.85 7.99 -25.13
C CYS A 326 -21.97 6.46 -25.26
N HIS A 327 -22.57 5.79 -24.27
CA HIS A 327 -22.65 4.33 -24.18
C HIS A 327 -24.04 3.79 -24.57
N THR A 328 -24.45 4.09 -25.79
CA THR A 328 -25.70 3.63 -26.42
C THR A 328 -25.45 2.88 -27.73
N PRO A 329 -26.32 1.92 -28.12
CA PRO A 329 -26.32 1.40 -29.48
C PRO A 329 -26.54 2.54 -30.48
N GLY A 330 -25.63 2.69 -31.45
CA GLY A 330 -25.73 3.74 -32.47
C GLY A 330 -25.43 5.16 -31.96
N ASN A 331 -24.68 5.29 -30.85
CA ASN A 331 -24.22 6.58 -30.33
C ASN A 331 -23.55 7.44 -31.42
N SER A 332 -23.66 8.76 -31.27
CA SER A 332 -23.13 9.76 -32.22
C SER A 332 -21.61 9.74 -32.37
N TYR A 333 -20.90 9.02 -31.49
CA TYR A 333 -19.44 8.91 -31.49
C TYR A 333 -18.95 7.63 -32.19
N GLY A 334 -19.85 6.78 -32.71
CA GLY A 334 -19.50 5.57 -33.44
C GLY A 334 -18.84 4.48 -32.59
N LEU A 335 -18.96 4.54 -31.25
CA LEU A 335 -18.38 3.55 -30.35
C LEU A 335 -19.10 2.20 -30.51
N PRO A 336 -18.38 1.07 -30.56
CA PRO A 336 -18.98 -0.25 -30.70
C PRO A 336 -19.85 -0.60 -29.48
N TRP A 337 -21.05 -1.12 -29.73
CA TRP A 337 -22.00 -1.55 -28.70
C TRP A 337 -22.49 -3.00 -28.88
N PRO A 338 -22.51 -3.82 -27.81
CA PRO A 338 -21.85 -3.58 -26.51
C PRO A 338 -20.32 -3.50 -26.68
N PRO A 339 -19.58 -2.87 -25.75
CA PRO A 339 -18.12 -2.82 -25.83
C PRO A 339 -17.53 -4.22 -25.98
N ALA A 340 -16.42 -4.33 -26.72
CA ALA A 340 -15.79 -5.62 -26.97
C ALA A 340 -15.39 -6.30 -25.64
N GLY A 341 -15.83 -7.55 -25.43
CA GLY A 341 -15.63 -8.30 -24.17
C GLY A 341 -16.74 -8.16 -23.13
N LEU A 342 -17.75 -7.32 -23.38
CA LEU A 342 -18.87 -7.05 -22.47
C LEU A 342 -20.23 -7.46 -23.06
N SER A 343 -20.28 -8.54 -23.83
CA SER A 343 -21.50 -9.02 -24.53
C SER A 343 -22.67 -9.40 -23.62
N PHE A 344 -22.47 -9.42 -22.30
CA PHE A 344 -23.52 -9.63 -21.29
C PHE A 344 -24.23 -8.32 -20.88
N HIS A 345 -23.72 -7.15 -21.28
CA HIS A 345 -24.39 -5.85 -21.13
C HIS A 345 -25.33 -5.60 -22.31
N THR A 346 -26.42 -6.37 -22.38
CA THR A 346 -27.41 -6.27 -23.48
C THR A 346 -28.57 -5.32 -23.17
N ALA A 347 -28.77 -4.98 -21.89
CA ALA A 347 -29.80 -4.04 -21.45
C ALA A 347 -29.25 -2.61 -21.45
N TYR A 348 -30.00 -1.69 -22.05
CA TYR A 348 -29.73 -0.26 -22.03
C TYR A 348 -30.66 0.39 -21.01
N SER A 349 -30.11 1.05 -20.00
CA SER A 349 -30.89 1.90 -19.11
C SER A 349 -30.28 3.29 -19.06
N THR A 350 -31.15 4.30 -19.00
CA THR A 350 -30.77 5.70 -18.81
C THR A 350 -30.55 6.05 -17.34
N THR A 351 -30.75 5.08 -16.45
CA THR A 351 -30.60 5.21 -15.01
C THR A 351 -29.18 4.85 -14.60
N ASN A 352 -28.71 5.45 -13.50
CA ASN A 352 -27.38 5.39 -12.90
C ASN A 352 -26.86 3.98 -12.50
N GLN A 353 -27.37 2.92 -13.09
CA GLN A 353 -27.14 1.51 -12.76
C GLN A 353 -25.68 1.10 -12.99
N CYS A 354 -24.96 1.75 -13.91
CA CYS A 354 -23.54 1.50 -14.13
C CYS A 354 -22.71 1.74 -12.85
N MET A 355 -23.01 2.82 -12.11
CA MET A 355 -22.34 3.16 -10.86
C MET A 355 -22.70 2.24 -9.69
N GLY A 356 -23.76 1.44 -9.83
CA GLY A 356 -24.10 0.40 -8.86
C GLY A 356 -23.20 -0.83 -8.97
N CYS A 357 -22.52 -1.01 -10.10
CA CYS A 357 -21.62 -2.14 -10.37
C CYS A 357 -20.15 -1.69 -10.45
N HIS A 358 -19.91 -0.53 -11.06
CA HIS A 358 -18.60 -0.03 -11.44
C HIS A 358 -18.18 1.17 -10.59
N ASP A 359 -16.88 1.35 -10.39
CA ASP A 359 -16.35 2.59 -9.83
C ASP A 359 -16.70 3.77 -10.75
N VAL A 360 -17.16 4.85 -10.14
CA VAL A 360 -17.72 6.00 -10.86
C VAL A 360 -16.65 6.85 -11.55
N HIS A 361 -15.40 6.75 -11.10
CA HIS A 361 -14.23 7.42 -11.69
C HIS A 361 -13.32 6.42 -12.42
N ASN A 362 -13.48 5.11 -12.21
CA ASN A 362 -12.89 4.07 -13.05
C ASN A 362 -13.89 2.95 -13.39
N PRO A 363 -14.67 3.09 -14.48
CA PRO A 363 -15.64 2.07 -14.85
C PRO A 363 -15.05 0.69 -15.20
N GLY A 364 -13.72 0.56 -15.37
CA GLY A 364 -13.06 -0.74 -15.49
C GLY A 364 -13.01 -1.54 -14.18
N ILE A 365 -13.21 -0.87 -13.03
CA ILE A 365 -13.18 -1.49 -11.71
C ILE A 365 -14.62 -1.82 -11.27
N ILE A 366 -14.86 -3.06 -10.84
CA ILE A 366 -16.13 -3.51 -10.26
C ILE A 366 -16.08 -3.34 -8.74
N THR A 367 -16.86 -2.41 -8.19
CA THR A 367 -16.85 -2.07 -6.76
C THR A 367 -18.15 -2.42 -6.03
N GLY A 368 -19.28 -2.48 -6.73
CA GLY A 368 -20.60 -2.72 -6.12
C GLY A 368 -21.04 -4.18 -6.05
N MET A 369 -20.18 -5.12 -6.45
CA MET A 369 -20.50 -6.55 -6.45
C MET A 369 -19.63 -7.29 -5.43
N PRO A 370 -20.14 -7.67 -4.25
CA PRO A 370 -19.37 -8.46 -3.30
C PRO A 370 -19.01 -9.81 -3.91
N TYR A 371 -17.75 -10.22 -3.68
CA TYR A 371 -17.23 -11.50 -4.13
C TYR A 371 -17.92 -12.65 -3.36
N PRO A 372 -18.44 -13.69 -4.05
CA PRO A 372 -18.39 -13.96 -5.50
C PRO A 372 -19.68 -13.59 -6.27
N HIS A 373 -19.52 -12.83 -7.36
CA HIS A 373 -20.53 -12.56 -8.40
C HIS A 373 -20.09 -13.14 -9.76
N PHE A 374 -20.99 -13.29 -10.76
CA PHE A 374 -20.66 -13.83 -12.09
C PHE A 374 -19.44 -13.18 -12.76
N SER A 375 -19.30 -11.87 -12.57
CA SER A 375 -18.18 -11.05 -13.07
C SER A 375 -16.84 -11.29 -12.35
N SER A 376 -16.86 -11.92 -11.17
CA SER A 376 -15.66 -12.20 -10.38
C SER A 376 -15.04 -13.58 -10.67
N PHE A 377 -15.61 -14.34 -11.60
CA PHE A 377 -15.09 -15.65 -11.99
C PHE A 377 -14.00 -15.50 -13.06
N SER A 378 -12.79 -15.97 -12.76
CA SER A 378 -11.70 -16.06 -13.75
C SER A 378 -11.84 -17.24 -14.72
N THR A 379 -12.82 -18.12 -14.48
CA THR A 379 -13.15 -19.26 -15.36
C THR A 379 -14.61 -19.19 -15.76
N ALA A 380 -14.89 -19.13 -17.07
CA ALA A 380 -16.24 -19.07 -17.66
C ALA A 380 -17.13 -20.31 -17.37
N GLN A 381 -16.73 -21.20 -16.45
CA GLN A 381 -17.45 -22.43 -16.16
C GLN A 381 -18.82 -22.19 -15.50
N TYR A 382 -19.08 -21.07 -14.84
CA TYR A 382 -20.38 -20.86 -14.16
C TYR A 382 -21.30 -19.85 -14.85
N VAL A 383 -20.91 -19.36 -16.02
CA VAL A 383 -21.73 -18.49 -16.86
C VAL A 383 -22.39 -19.35 -17.93
N THR A 384 -23.61 -19.77 -17.66
CA THR A 384 -24.44 -20.63 -18.54
C THR A 384 -25.54 -19.81 -19.20
N THR A 385 -26.01 -20.23 -20.38
CA THR A 385 -27.17 -19.62 -21.04
C THR A 385 -28.48 -19.79 -20.27
N ASN A 386 -28.52 -20.70 -19.29
CA ASN A 386 -29.70 -20.96 -18.47
C ASN A 386 -29.84 -20.04 -17.26
N ILE A 387 -28.79 -19.29 -16.91
CA ILE A 387 -28.80 -18.32 -15.81
C ILE A 387 -28.36 -16.97 -16.36
N THR A 388 -29.32 -16.08 -16.54
CA THR A 388 -29.11 -14.70 -17.01
C THR A 388 -29.10 -13.73 -15.84
N CYS A 389 -28.58 -12.52 -16.07
CA CYS A 389 -28.59 -11.45 -15.06
C CYS A 389 -30.02 -11.14 -14.58
N ASP A 390 -31.00 -11.16 -15.50
CA ASP A 390 -32.41 -10.94 -15.22
C ASP A 390 -33.00 -11.96 -14.22
N ASN A 391 -32.39 -13.15 -14.11
CA ASN A 391 -32.77 -14.12 -13.10
C ASN A 391 -32.46 -13.68 -11.67
N CYS A 392 -31.68 -12.62 -11.46
CA CYS A 392 -31.33 -12.09 -10.14
C CYS A 392 -31.55 -10.58 -9.99
N HIS A 393 -31.82 -9.87 -11.08
CA HIS A 393 -31.84 -8.41 -11.09
C HIS A 393 -33.08 -7.78 -11.74
N ALA A 394 -33.85 -8.52 -12.56
CA ALA A 394 -34.98 -7.93 -13.26
C ALA A 394 -36.23 -7.91 -12.38
N SER A 395 -36.93 -6.78 -12.36
CA SER A 395 -38.23 -6.61 -11.71
C SER A 395 -39.36 -6.47 -12.74
N LYS A 396 -40.52 -7.08 -12.45
CA LYS A 396 -41.77 -6.88 -13.21
C LYS A 396 -42.50 -5.61 -12.81
N THR A 397 -42.19 -5.03 -11.65
CA THR A 397 -42.95 -3.87 -11.11
C THR A 397 -42.67 -2.61 -11.89
N ASP A 398 -41.42 -2.40 -12.27
CA ASP A 398 -40.92 -1.23 -12.98
C ASP A 398 -40.23 -1.59 -14.30
N SER A 399 -40.07 -2.89 -14.61
CA SER A 399 -39.33 -3.39 -15.77
C SER A 399 -37.84 -2.97 -15.78
N ASP A 400 -37.29 -2.66 -14.61
CA ASP A 400 -35.91 -2.20 -14.44
C ASP A 400 -34.99 -3.29 -13.87
N PHE A 401 -33.69 -3.05 -14.05
CA PHE A 401 -32.59 -3.81 -13.45
C PHE A 401 -32.21 -3.24 -12.08
N HIS A 402 -32.20 -4.08 -11.05
CA HIS A 402 -31.93 -3.70 -9.67
C HIS A 402 -30.79 -4.50 -9.08
N ILE A 403 -30.00 -3.86 -8.23
CA ILE A 403 -29.02 -4.53 -7.35
C ILE A 403 -29.60 -4.50 -5.94
N TYR A 404 -30.09 -5.65 -5.49
CA TYR A 404 -30.72 -5.81 -4.19
C TYR A 404 -29.67 -6.11 -3.11
N PRO A 405 -29.84 -5.63 -1.86
CA PRO A 405 -29.00 -6.05 -0.72
C PRO A 405 -28.91 -7.58 -0.57
N ALA A 406 -30.01 -8.27 -0.89
CA ALA A 406 -30.10 -9.73 -0.93
C ALA A 406 -29.05 -10.39 -1.85
N ASN A 407 -28.64 -9.74 -2.95
CA ASN A 407 -27.59 -10.28 -3.83
C ASN A 407 -26.26 -10.38 -3.08
N GLY A 408 -25.93 -9.38 -2.25
CA GLY A 408 -24.69 -9.37 -1.48
C GLY A 408 -24.67 -10.35 -0.31
N GLU A 409 -25.80 -10.48 0.38
CA GLU A 409 -26.01 -11.51 1.42
C GLU A 409 -25.90 -12.93 0.84
N TRP A 410 -26.54 -13.17 -0.31
CA TRP A 410 -26.49 -14.46 -1.00
C TRP A 410 -25.07 -14.82 -1.43
N ALA A 411 -24.32 -13.86 -1.99
CA ALA A 411 -22.92 -14.05 -2.40
C ALA A 411 -22.02 -14.51 -1.24
N GLN A 412 -22.26 -14.02 -0.02
CA GLN A 412 -21.52 -14.42 1.17
C GLN A 412 -21.95 -15.79 1.72
N SER A 413 -23.08 -16.33 1.26
CA SER A 413 -23.57 -17.64 1.70
C SER A 413 -22.72 -18.79 1.14
N GLY A 414 -22.69 -19.92 1.86
CA GLY A 414 -22.04 -21.14 1.37
C GLY A 414 -22.65 -21.70 0.07
N LYS A 415 -23.89 -21.30 -0.28
CA LYS A 415 -24.56 -21.73 -1.53
C LYS A 415 -23.97 -21.04 -2.76
N ALA A 416 -23.49 -19.80 -2.60
CA ALA A 416 -22.88 -19.03 -3.69
C ALA A 416 -21.40 -19.32 -3.90
N ASN A 417 -20.76 -20.15 -3.06
CA ASN A 417 -19.32 -20.42 -3.17
C ASN A 417 -18.98 -21.27 -4.41
N PRO A 418 -18.45 -20.69 -5.51
CA PRO A 418 -18.19 -21.40 -6.78
C PRO A 418 -17.10 -22.46 -6.68
N LYS A 419 -16.20 -22.35 -5.69
CA LYS A 419 -15.05 -23.25 -5.53
C LYS A 419 -15.42 -24.50 -4.75
N SER A 420 -16.61 -24.52 -4.14
CA SER A 420 -17.07 -25.65 -3.35
C SER A 420 -17.12 -26.93 -4.18
N PRO A 421 -16.66 -28.08 -3.65
CA PRO A 421 -16.89 -29.40 -4.25
C PRO A 421 -18.36 -29.66 -4.59
N SER A 422 -19.30 -29.00 -3.90
CA SER A 422 -20.73 -29.03 -4.21
C SER A 422 -21.06 -28.58 -5.64
N TRP A 423 -20.19 -27.82 -6.31
CA TRP A 423 -20.43 -27.36 -7.69
C TRP A 423 -19.31 -27.76 -8.66
N THR A 424 -18.14 -28.15 -8.13
CA THR A 424 -16.95 -28.46 -8.94
C THR A 424 -16.69 -29.96 -9.10
N ALA A 425 -17.09 -30.80 -8.14
CA ALA A 425 -16.67 -32.21 -8.08
C ALA A 425 -17.08 -33.02 -9.31
N TYR A 426 -18.23 -32.70 -9.91
CA TYR A 426 -18.73 -33.35 -11.11
C TYR A 426 -19.38 -32.34 -12.04
N ASP A 427 -19.51 -32.72 -13.31
CA ASP A 427 -20.38 -32.02 -14.24
C ASP A 427 -21.85 -32.35 -13.91
N PHE A 428 -22.41 -31.65 -12.92
CA PHE A 428 -23.67 -32.04 -12.29
C PHE A 428 -24.87 -32.05 -13.23
N LYS A 429 -24.87 -31.29 -14.34
CA LYS A 429 -25.93 -31.33 -15.35
C LYS A 429 -26.14 -32.70 -16.02
N THR A 430 -25.11 -33.55 -15.95
CA THR A 430 -25.11 -34.91 -16.48
C THR A 430 -25.49 -35.97 -15.43
N ARG A 431 -25.57 -35.57 -14.15
CA ARG A 431 -25.77 -36.46 -13.01
C ARG A 431 -27.24 -36.44 -12.60
N GLY A 432 -28.06 -37.13 -13.40
CA GLY A 432 -29.47 -37.36 -13.13
C GLY A 432 -29.93 -38.73 -13.63
N THR A 433 -31.21 -39.04 -13.48
CA THR A 433 -31.81 -40.31 -13.88
C THR A 433 -32.87 -40.12 -14.98
N PRO A 434 -32.78 -40.78 -16.15
CA PRO A 434 -33.78 -40.67 -17.22
C PRO A 434 -35.13 -41.33 -16.85
N GLY A 435 -36.22 -40.55 -16.82
CA GLY A 435 -37.59 -41.04 -16.51
C GLY A 435 -38.09 -40.54 -15.15
N PRO A 436 -39.41 -40.51 -14.87
CA PRO A 436 -39.92 -39.78 -13.70
C PRO A 436 -39.30 -40.32 -12.40
N ALA A 437 -39.19 -39.45 -11.38
CA ALA A 437 -38.81 -39.76 -10.00
C ALA A 437 -39.93 -40.53 -9.28
N THR A 438 -40.64 -41.37 -10.01
CA THR A 438 -40.89 -42.69 -9.47
C THR A 438 -39.52 -43.33 -9.22
N PRO A 439 -39.41 -44.28 -8.28
CA PRO A 439 -38.28 -45.19 -8.21
C PRO A 439 -37.81 -45.63 -9.61
N ALA A 440 -36.85 -44.92 -10.20
CA ALA A 440 -36.38 -45.29 -11.52
C ALA A 440 -35.74 -46.67 -11.35
N ASN A 441 -35.98 -47.62 -12.24
CA ASN A 441 -35.41 -48.95 -12.11
C ASN A 441 -33.88 -48.95 -12.32
N SER A 442 -33.29 -47.78 -12.59
CA SER A 442 -31.87 -47.56 -12.83
C SER A 442 -31.16 -46.90 -11.64
N THR A 443 -29.93 -47.34 -11.38
CA THR A 443 -28.97 -46.65 -10.53
C THR A 443 -28.54 -45.35 -11.22
N GLY A 444 -29.04 -44.20 -10.76
CA GLY A 444 -28.56 -42.89 -11.24
C GLY A 444 -28.11 -42.01 -10.08
N ASP A 445 -27.19 -41.11 -10.42
CA ASP A 445 -26.75 -40.06 -9.53
C ASP A 445 -27.83 -38.98 -9.55
N ASP A 446 -28.75 -38.94 -8.58
CA ASP A 446 -29.86 -37.97 -8.56
C ASP A 446 -29.39 -36.55 -8.14
N CYS A 447 -28.22 -36.12 -8.62
CA CYS A 447 -27.52 -34.94 -8.13
C CYS A 447 -28.07 -33.64 -8.72
N VAL A 448 -28.55 -33.66 -9.97
CA VAL A 448 -29.11 -32.48 -10.69
C VAL A 448 -30.16 -31.75 -9.87
N ARG A 449 -30.96 -32.48 -9.09
CA ARG A 449 -32.06 -31.93 -8.29
C ARG A 449 -31.57 -31.02 -7.15
N CYS A 450 -30.30 -31.10 -6.76
CA CYS A 450 -29.70 -30.29 -5.70
C CYS A 450 -28.55 -29.40 -6.19
N HIS A 451 -27.83 -29.85 -7.21
CA HIS A 451 -26.52 -29.31 -7.59
C HIS A 451 -26.56 -28.41 -8.84
N THR A 452 -27.74 -28.12 -9.40
CA THR A 452 -27.91 -27.20 -10.54
C THR A 452 -29.21 -26.41 -10.39
N THR A 453 -29.24 -25.16 -10.85
CA THR A 453 -30.48 -24.36 -10.85
C THR A 453 -31.52 -25.01 -11.74
N THR A 454 -31.17 -25.36 -12.99
CA THR A 454 -32.11 -25.95 -13.95
C THR A 454 -32.68 -27.28 -13.46
N GLY A 455 -31.82 -28.16 -12.94
CA GLY A 455 -32.26 -29.45 -12.40
C GLY A 455 -33.15 -29.30 -11.16
N TYR A 456 -32.83 -28.36 -10.27
CA TYR A 456 -33.67 -28.04 -9.11
C TYR A 456 -35.04 -27.51 -9.53
N ILE A 457 -35.09 -26.59 -10.51
CA ILE A 457 -36.33 -26.03 -11.04
C ILE A 457 -37.20 -27.15 -11.61
N ASN A 458 -36.64 -28.01 -12.49
CA ASN A 458 -37.37 -29.14 -13.07
C ASN A 458 -37.94 -30.06 -11.98
N PHE A 459 -37.14 -30.36 -10.95
CA PHE A 459 -37.56 -31.19 -9.83
C PHE A 459 -38.72 -30.58 -9.05
N MET A 460 -38.65 -29.29 -8.72
CA MET A 460 -39.70 -28.59 -7.97
C MET A 460 -40.99 -28.45 -8.79
N THR A 461 -40.91 -28.00 -10.05
CA THR A 461 -42.09 -27.71 -10.88
C THR A 461 -42.83 -28.96 -11.34
N SER A 462 -42.15 -30.11 -11.36
CA SER A 462 -42.74 -31.42 -11.65
C SER A 462 -43.38 -32.08 -10.43
N GLY A 463 -43.44 -31.41 -9.27
CA GLY A 463 -43.95 -32.00 -8.03
C GLY A 463 -43.01 -33.07 -7.45
N TYR A 464 -41.70 -32.81 -7.47
CA TYR A 464 -40.63 -33.71 -7.02
C TYR A 464 -40.47 -34.97 -7.89
N THR A 465 -40.74 -34.87 -9.20
CA THR A 465 -40.70 -36.03 -10.12
C THR A 465 -39.71 -35.91 -11.28
N ASP A 466 -39.08 -34.77 -11.54
CA ASP A 466 -38.10 -34.65 -12.62
C ASP A 466 -36.69 -34.55 -12.05
N ILE A 467 -35.93 -35.62 -12.22
CA ILE A 467 -34.53 -35.75 -11.80
C ILE A 467 -33.62 -36.07 -12.99
N LYS A 468 -34.07 -35.76 -14.21
CA LYS A 468 -33.34 -36.09 -15.43
C LYS A 468 -32.08 -35.23 -15.58
N PRO A 469 -31.00 -35.80 -16.16
CA PRO A 469 -29.91 -34.96 -16.64
C PRO A 469 -30.45 -34.02 -17.72
N TRP A 470 -30.04 -32.76 -17.69
CA TRP A 470 -30.54 -31.73 -18.60
C TRP A 470 -29.48 -31.24 -19.59
N GLY A 471 -28.21 -31.62 -19.40
CA GLY A 471 -27.11 -31.20 -20.27
C GLY A 471 -26.18 -32.35 -20.65
N THR A 472 -25.41 -32.13 -21.72
CA THR A 472 -24.37 -33.05 -22.19
C THR A 472 -23.01 -32.62 -21.63
N SER A 473 -22.15 -33.57 -21.24
CA SER A 473 -20.84 -33.23 -20.67
C SER A 473 -19.99 -32.42 -21.63
N GLY A 474 -19.31 -31.39 -21.13
CA GLY A 474 -18.37 -30.58 -21.93
C GLY A 474 -17.13 -31.32 -22.42
N LEU A 475 -16.93 -32.57 -21.98
CA LEU A 475 -15.91 -33.48 -22.49
C LEU A 475 -16.39 -34.29 -23.71
N ALA A 476 -17.70 -34.35 -23.95
CA ALA A 476 -18.27 -35.00 -25.12
C ALA A 476 -18.23 -34.07 -26.35
N PRO A 477 -18.16 -34.61 -27.58
CA PRO A 477 -18.24 -33.80 -28.80
C PRO A 477 -19.51 -32.94 -28.84
N GLY A 478 -19.36 -31.63 -29.03
CA GLY A 478 -20.49 -30.68 -29.02
C GLY A 478 -21.11 -30.42 -27.64
N GLY A 479 -20.52 -30.96 -26.56
CA GLY A 479 -21.00 -30.78 -25.21
C GLY A 479 -20.66 -29.41 -24.62
N ASP A 480 -21.53 -28.92 -23.75
CA ASP A 480 -21.37 -27.65 -23.08
C ASP A 480 -20.40 -27.76 -21.88
N ARG A 481 -19.37 -26.92 -21.86
CA ARG A 481 -18.38 -26.86 -20.76
C ARG A 481 -18.83 -25.98 -19.60
N THR A 482 -19.93 -25.26 -19.74
CA THR A 482 -20.52 -24.50 -18.65
C THR A 482 -21.08 -25.45 -17.59
N ARG A 483 -21.29 -24.94 -16.39
CA ARG A 483 -21.76 -25.60 -15.18
C ARG A 483 -22.74 -24.63 -14.53
N GLU A 484 -23.53 -25.17 -13.62
CA GLU A 484 -24.50 -24.39 -12.85
C GLU A 484 -24.24 -24.51 -11.36
N MET A 485 -24.55 -23.41 -10.67
CA MET A 485 -24.79 -23.36 -9.23
C MET A 485 -26.26 -23.02 -8.99
N ILE A 486 -26.69 -23.00 -7.73
CA ILE A 486 -28.02 -22.50 -7.36
C ILE A 486 -28.03 -20.97 -7.51
N ALA A 487 -28.96 -20.41 -8.29
CA ALA A 487 -29.14 -18.97 -8.50
C ALA A 487 -30.50 -18.49 -7.96
N CYS A 488 -30.76 -17.19 -8.02
CA CYS A 488 -31.96 -16.59 -7.39
C CYS A 488 -33.27 -17.18 -7.94
N ASN A 489 -33.33 -17.47 -9.25
CA ASN A 489 -34.47 -18.11 -9.92
C ASN A 489 -34.70 -19.59 -9.53
N ALA A 490 -33.78 -20.22 -8.81
CA ALA A 490 -34.05 -21.52 -8.17
C ALA A 490 -35.11 -21.36 -7.07
N CYS A 491 -35.01 -20.29 -6.28
CA CYS A 491 -35.89 -20.02 -5.15
C CYS A 491 -37.05 -19.07 -5.47
N HIS A 492 -36.89 -18.20 -6.47
CA HIS A 492 -37.85 -17.18 -6.85
C HIS A 492 -38.37 -17.35 -8.27
N ASN A 493 -39.57 -16.82 -8.53
CA ASN A 493 -40.05 -16.57 -9.87
C ASN A 493 -39.42 -15.27 -10.36
N THR A 494 -38.69 -15.33 -11.47
CA THR A 494 -38.02 -14.17 -12.07
C THR A 494 -38.55 -13.91 -13.48
N PRO A 495 -38.69 -12.64 -13.92
CA PRO A 495 -38.40 -11.40 -13.18
C PRO A 495 -39.27 -11.25 -11.91
N PHE A 496 -38.74 -10.60 -10.87
CA PHE A 496 -39.38 -10.53 -9.55
C PHE A 496 -40.68 -9.72 -9.62
N ASP A 497 -41.76 -10.22 -9.01
CA ASP A 497 -42.96 -9.41 -8.79
C ASP A 497 -42.85 -8.59 -7.49
N ALA A 498 -43.85 -7.74 -7.23
CA ALA A 498 -43.87 -6.90 -6.03
C ALA A 498 -43.80 -7.70 -4.71
N ASP A 499 -44.20 -8.98 -4.75
CA ASP A 499 -44.22 -9.88 -3.59
C ASP A 499 -42.99 -10.79 -3.53
N TYR A 500 -42.03 -10.63 -4.46
CA TYR A 500 -40.85 -11.48 -4.63
C TYR A 500 -41.20 -12.97 -4.63
N SER A 501 -42.25 -13.34 -5.38
CA SER A 501 -42.85 -14.67 -5.30
C SER A 501 -41.84 -15.80 -5.40
N THR A 502 -41.94 -16.75 -4.47
CA THR A 502 -41.05 -17.91 -4.41
C THR A 502 -41.47 -18.97 -5.44
N ARG A 503 -40.51 -19.71 -5.99
CA ARG A 503 -40.78 -20.86 -6.86
C ARG A 503 -41.56 -21.93 -6.10
N GLY A 504 -42.55 -22.51 -6.77
CA GLY A 504 -43.54 -23.41 -6.15
C GLY A 504 -44.81 -22.69 -5.66
N PHE A 505 -44.88 -21.37 -5.84
CA PHE A 505 -46.08 -20.55 -5.63
C PHE A 505 -46.75 -20.26 -6.98
N VAL A 506 -48.04 -20.55 -7.11
CA VAL A 506 -48.86 -20.14 -8.25
C VAL A 506 -49.84 -19.10 -7.72
N ARG A 507 -49.91 -17.90 -8.33
CA ARG A 507 -51.05 -17.00 -8.11
C ARG A 507 -52.28 -17.70 -8.68
N ASP A 508 -53.40 -17.70 -7.96
CA ASP A 508 -54.63 -18.23 -8.54
C ASP A 508 -55.03 -17.46 -9.82
N GLN A 509 -55.99 -18.01 -10.56
CA GLN A 509 -56.51 -17.43 -11.80
C GLN A 509 -57.17 -16.05 -11.65
N PHE A 510 -57.27 -15.52 -10.42
CA PHE A 510 -57.84 -14.22 -10.10
C PHE A 510 -56.82 -13.24 -9.49
N GLY A 511 -55.57 -13.65 -9.27
CA GLY A 511 -54.47 -12.80 -8.83
C GLY A 511 -54.44 -12.45 -7.33
N ASP A 512 -55.45 -12.86 -6.58
CA ASP A 512 -55.72 -12.33 -5.23
C ASP A 512 -55.41 -13.31 -4.09
N VAL A 513 -55.34 -14.63 -4.34
CA VAL A 513 -54.99 -15.60 -3.29
C VAL A 513 -53.81 -16.48 -3.66
N ALA A 514 -52.77 -16.31 -2.83
CA ALA A 514 -51.59 -17.12 -2.60
C ALA A 514 -51.90 -18.58 -2.19
N THR A 515 -52.76 -19.31 -2.90
CA THR A 515 -53.05 -20.70 -2.55
C THR A 515 -52.03 -21.65 -3.17
N TRP A 516 -51.32 -22.37 -2.32
CA TRP A 516 -50.74 -23.64 -2.72
C TRP A 516 -51.84 -24.51 -3.34
N GLY A 517 -51.73 -24.84 -4.62
CA GLY A 517 -52.20 -26.16 -5.04
C GLY A 517 -51.48 -27.18 -4.15
N PRO A 518 -52.13 -28.27 -3.69
CA PRO A 518 -51.48 -29.22 -2.80
C PRO A 518 -50.33 -29.92 -3.55
N LEU A 519 -49.12 -29.35 -3.56
CA LEU A 519 -47.97 -30.19 -3.88
C LEU A 519 -47.87 -31.19 -2.72
N PRO A 520 -47.57 -32.46 -3.03
CA PRO A 520 -47.37 -33.45 -1.99
C PRO A 520 -46.30 -32.96 -1.01
N PRO A 521 -46.37 -33.36 0.28
CA PRO A 521 -45.29 -33.11 1.21
C PRO A 521 -43.98 -33.60 0.57
N PRO A 522 -42.87 -32.83 0.68
CA PRO A 522 -41.60 -33.27 0.16
C PRO A 522 -41.23 -34.61 0.80
N SER A 523 -40.47 -35.42 0.06
CA SER A 523 -40.06 -36.74 0.52
C SER A 523 -38.54 -36.84 0.51
N GLY A 524 -37.99 -37.45 1.56
CA GLY A 524 -36.63 -37.97 1.53
C GLY A 524 -36.58 -39.20 0.63
N TYR A 525 -35.73 -39.15 -0.39
CA TYR A 525 -35.47 -40.29 -1.28
C TYR A 525 -34.07 -40.82 -1.00
N TYR A 526 -34.01 -41.97 -0.33
CA TYR A 526 -32.76 -42.59 0.10
C TYR A 526 -32.42 -43.78 -0.78
N ASN A 527 -31.27 -43.72 -1.45
CA ASN A 527 -30.85 -44.75 -2.39
C ASN A 527 -29.47 -45.33 -2.05
N TYR A 528 -29.32 -46.64 -2.21
CA TYR A 528 -28.04 -47.32 -2.20
C TYR A 528 -28.08 -48.50 -3.16
N SER A 529 -26.96 -48.81 -3.82
CA SER A 529 -26.90 -49.94 -4.74
C SER A 529 -25.51 -50.54 -4.75
N SER A 530 -25.47 -51.87 -4.74
CA SER A 530 -24.25 -52.65 -4.88
C SER A 530 -24.59 -53.99 -5.54
N PRO A 531 -23.61 -54.70 -6.11
CA PRO A 531 -23.84 -56.06 -6.62
C PRO A 531 -24.46 -57.01 -5.59
N ALA A 532 -24.13 -56.86 -4.30
CA ALA A 532 -24.57 -57.75 -3.23
C ALA A 532 -25.98 -57.42 -2.69
N THR A 533 -26.37 -56.14 -2.70
CA THR A 533 -27.68 -55.70 -2.16
C THR A 533 -28.75 -55.54 -3.22
N GLY A 534 -28.38 -55.57 -4.50
CA GLY A 534 -29.20 -54.98 -5.55
C GLY A 534 -29.45 -53.49 -5.27
N LYS A 535 -30.58 -52.98 -5.75
CA LYS A 535 -31.00 -51.60 -5.54
C LYS A 535 -31.89 -51.48 -4.30
N ILE A 536 -31.48 -50.64 -3.35
CA ILE A 536 -32.27 -50.21 -2.20
C ILE A 536 -32.78 -48.81 -2.47
N LEU A 537 -34.09 -48.63 -2.33
CA LEU A 537 -34.73 -47.32 -2.41
C LEU A 537 -35.79 -47.19 -1.33
N ILE A 538 -35.69 -46.12 -0.55
CA ILE A 538 -36.59 -45.85 0.57
C ILE A 538 -37.10 -44.42 0.41
N LYS A 539 -38.43 -44.28 0.25
CA LYS A 539 -39.12 -43.00 0.31
C LYS A 539 -39.60 -42.75 1.75
N ARG A 540 -39.33 -41.57 2.28
CA ARG A 540 -39.88 -41.10 3.56
C ARG A 540 -40.59 -39.78 3.34
N ASP A 541 -41.90 -39.81 3.42
CA ASP A 541 -42.72 -38.61 3.32
C ASP A 541 -42.60 -37.78 4.61
N LEU A 542 -42.48 -36.47 4.45
CA LEU A 542 -42.63 -35.57 5.58
C LEU A 542 -44.10 -35.58 6.06
N PRO A 543 -44.36 -35.31 7.35
CA PRO A 543 -45.70 -35.43 7.93
C PRO A 543 -46.71 -34.46 7.32
N GLN A 544 -46.25 -33.34 6.76
CA GLN A 544 -47.08 -32.32 6.12
C GLN A 544 -46.24 -31.43 5.20
N SER A 545 -46.93 -30.65 4.36
CA SER A 545 -46.29 -29.55 3.62
C SER A 545 -45.77 -28.50 4.60
N LEU A 546 -44.57 -27.96 4.36
CA LEU A 546 -43.96 -26.90 5.15
C LEU A 546 -44.05 -25.54 4.46
N GLY A 547 -45.08 -25.31 3.64
CA GLY A 547 -45.23 -24.07 2.87
C GLY A 547 -43.99 -23.74 2.05
N LYS A 548 -43.54 -22.49 2.09
CA LYS A 548 -42.34 -21.99 1.39
C LYS A 548 -41.07 -22.75 1.78
N SER A 549 -40.96 -23.29 3.00
CA SER A 549 -39.79 -24.06 3.43
C SER A 549 -39.58 -25.37 2.67
N ASN A 550 -40.58 -25.84 1.91
CA ASN A 550 -40.44 -27.00 1.02
C ASN A 550 -39.28 -26.86 0.02
N ILE A 551 -38.95 -25.63 -0.40
CA ILE A 551 -37.81 -25.35 -1.29
C ILE A 551 -36.48 -25.84 -0.66
N CYS A 552 -36.34 -25.72 0.66
CA CYS A 552 -35.14 -26.14 1.38
C CYS A 552 -35.08 -27.67 1.52
N VAL A 553 -36.22 -28.28 1.86
CA VAL A 553 -36.34 -29.72 2.18
C VAL A 553 -36.01 -30.61 0.98
N ALA A 554 -36.31 -30.14 -0.24
CA ALA A 554 -36.01 -30.85 -1.48
C ALA A 554 -34.55 -31.35 -1.56
N CYS A 555 -33.61 -30.57 -1.02
CA CYS A 555 -32.20 -30.93 -0.96
C CYS A 555 -31.75 -31.37 0.44
N HIS A 556 -32.26 -30.72 1.48
CA HIS A 556 -31.77 -30.86 2.86
C HIS A 556 -32.37 -32.07 3.63
N THR A 557 -32.97 -33.05 2.94
CA THR A 557 -33.43 -34.32 3.52
C THR A 557 -32.35 -35.41 3.61
N GLY A 558 -31.21 -35.21 2.95
CA GLY A 558 -30.12 -36.19 2.84
C GLY A 558 -30.27 -37.12 1.63
N ARG A 559 -29.21 -37.88 1.30
CA ARG A 559 -29.18 -38.86 0.19
C ARG A 559 -29.26 -40.30 0.67
N ALA A 560 -28.74 -40.59 1.86
CA ALA A 560 -28.90 -41.88 2.53
C ALA A 560 -29.35 -41.67 3.97
N ALA A 561 -29.93 -42.72 4.56
CA ALA A 561 -30.39 -42.74 5.94
C ALA A 561 -29.90 -44.01 6.64
N GLY A 562 -29.96 -44.07 7.96
CA GLY A 562 -29.65 -45.28 8.72
C GLY A 562 -30.54 -46.46 8.32
N VAL A 563 -31.78 -46.19 7.89
CA VAL A 563 -32.67 -47.21 7.32
C VAL A 563 -32.13 -47.82 6.02
N THR A 564 -31.30 -47.11 5.27
CA THR A 564 -30.60 -47.62 4.09
C THR A 564 -29.57 -48.69 4.48
N ILE A 565 -28.82 -48.45 5.56
CA ILE A 565 -27.86 -49.43 6.12
C ILE A 565 -28.59 -50.66 6.63
N LYS A 566 -29.70 -50.47 7.38
CA LYS A 566 -30.55 -51.57 7.86
C LYS A 566 -31.13 -52.40 6.72
N ALA A 567 -31.60 -51.74 5.65
CA ALA A 567 -32.07 -52.45 4.46
C ALA A 567 -30.94 -53.22 3.76
N ALA A 568 -29.72 -52.67 3.72
CA ALA A 568 -28.56 -53.38 3.20
C ALA A 568 -28.22 -54.62 4.03
N ALA A 569 -28.32 -54.54 5.35
CA ALA A 569 -28.11 -55.68 6.25
C ALA A 569 -29.09 -56.84 6.00
N LEU A 570 -30.34 -56.52 5.65
CA LEU A 570 -31.38 -57.49 5.32
C LEU A 570 -31.24 -58.06 3.89
N ALA A 571 -30.74 -57.26 2.95
CA ALA A 571 -30.63 -57.64 1.55
C ALA A 571 -29.42 -58.55 1.26
N THR A 572 -28.40 -58.55 2.11
CA THR A 572 -27.16 -59.32 1.89
C THR A 572 -27.29 -60.78 2.32
N PRO A 573 -26.64 -61.74 1.63
CA PRO A 573 -26.60 -63.14 2.05
C PRO A 573 -26.11 -63.30 3.50
N GLY A 574 -26.90 -63.97 4.35
CA GLY A 574 -26.66 -64.09 5.79
C GLY A 574 -27.56 -63.18 6.66
N GLY A 575 -28.15 -62.12 6.10
CA GLY A 575 -29.34 -61.42 6.62
C GLY A 575 -29.27 -60.76 8.00
N GLN A 576 -28.10 -60.52 8.57
CA GLN A 576 -27.97 -60.05 9.97
C GLN A 576 -26.94 -58.92 10.18
N GLY A 577 -26.50 -58.24 9.12
CA GLY A 577 -25.55 -57.13 9.24
C GLY A 577 -24.10 -57.54 9.48
N THR A 578 -23.75 -58.80 9.21
CA THR A 578 -22.39 -59.35 9.27
C THR A 578 -22.08 -60.17 8.02
N GLY A 579 -20.83 -60.59 7.83
CA GLY A 579 -20.40 -61.46 6.73
C GLY A 579 -19.67 -60.75 5.60
N ALA A 580 -19.43 -61.47 4.50
CA ALA A 580 -18.49 -61.07 3.43
C ALA A 580 -18.76 -59.69 2.83
N PHE A 581 -20.03 -59.27 2.72
CA PHE A 581 -20.37 -57.92 2.29
C PHE A 581 -19.81 -56.85 3.23
N TRP A 582 -20.02 -57.02 4.53
CA TRP A 582 -19.60 -56.06 5.55
C TRP A 582 -18.08 -56.05 5.79
N GLN A 583 -17.38 -57.09 5.35
CA GLN A 583 -15.92 -57.17 5.33
C GLN A 583 -15.29 -56.37 4.18
N ASN A 584 -16.07 -56.01 3.16
CA ASN A 584 -15.57 -55.31 1.97
C ASN A 584 -16.63 -54.40 1.34
N VAL A 585 -17.08 -53.40 2.10
CA VAL A 585 -18.03 -52.39 1.63
C VAL A 585 -17.54 -51.00 1.99
N THR A 586 -17.56 -50.08 1.02
CA THR A 586 -17.24 -48.67 1.29
C THR A 586 -18.34 -48.01 2.10
N PHE A 587 -17.97 -47.01 2.91
CA PHE A 587 -18.91 -46.25 3.73
C PHE A 587 -20.16 -45.76 2.97
N ILE A 588 -21.35 -46.11 3.47
CA ILE A 588 -22.62 -45.57 2.97
C ILE A 588 -22.79 -44.16 3.54
N ASN A 589 -22.51 -43.15 2.72
CA ASN A 589 -22.48 -41.76 3.18
C ASN A 589 -23.91 -41.14 3.25
N PRO A 590 -24.33 -40.53 4.38
CA PRO A 590 -25.59 -39.78 4.49
C PRO A 590 -25.77 -38.70 3.41
N HIS A 591 -24.64 -38.14 2.95
CA HIS A 591 -24.55 -36.95 2.10
C HIS A 591 -25.02 -35.68 2.85
N TYR A 592 -24.31 -34.58 2.62
CA TYR A 592 -24.20 -33.46 3.57
C TYR A 592 -25.50 -32.69 3.83
N MET A 593 -25.52 -31.92 4.93
CA MET A 593 -26.60 -30.97 5.28
C MET A 593 -28.01 -31.58 5.31
N GLY A 594 -28.16 -32.78 5.88
CA GLY A 594 -29.43 -33.47 6.08
C GLY A 594 -30.35 -32.87 7.16
N ALA A 595 -30.39 -31.53 7.27
CA ALA A 595 -31.05 -30.77 8.33
C ALA A 595 -32.54 -31.12 8.49
N ALA A 596 -33.30 -31.19 7.39
CA ALA A 596 -34.70 -31.60 7.43
C ALA A 596 -34.83 -33.06 7.88
N GLY A 597 -33.91 -33.92 7.43
CA GLY A 597 -33.82 -35.30 7.87
C GLY A 597 -33.62 -35.43 9.38
N VAL A 598 -32.75 -34.62 9.98
CA VAL A 598 -32.50 -34.59 11.43
C VAL A 598 -33.70 -34.02 12.19
N MET A 599 -34.23 -32.89 11.73
CA MET A 599 -35.38 -32.21 12.32
C MET A 599 -36.62 -33.11 12.43
N TYR A 600 -36.92 -33.85 11.35
CA TYR A 600 -38.04 -34.80 11.26
C TYR A 600 -37.67 -36.24 11.61
N ARG A 601 -36.42 -36.50 12.04
CA ARG A 601 -35.93 -37.80 12.54
C ARG A 601 -35.98 -38.93 11.50
N LEU A 602 -35.69 -38.61 10.25
CA LEU A 602 -35.76 -39.51 9.10
C LEU A 602 -34.40 -40.14 8.73
N THR A 603 -33.28 -39.51 9.09
CA THR A 603 -31.95 -39.85 8.55
C THR A 603 -31.06 -40.70 9.45
N GLY A 604 -31.10 -40.56 10.78
CA GLY A 604 -30.14 -41.21 11.68
C GLY A 604 -30.22 -42.74 11.71
N TYR A 605 -29.11 -43.39 12.08
CA TYR A 605 -29.07 -44.82 12.40
C TYR A 605 -29.50 -45.03 13.85
N THR A 606 -30.69 -45.59 14.02
CA THR A 606 -31.28 -45.85 15.34
C THR A 606 -30.88 -47.24 15.83
N TYR A 607 -30.35 -47.35 17.05
CA TYR A 607 -30.03 -48.66 17.62
C TYR A 607 -31.20 -49.29 18.36
N ARG A 608 -32.01 -48.44 19.00
CA ARG A 608 -33.22 -48.87 19.71
C ARG A 608 -34.45 -48.82 18.80
N THR A 609 -35.45 -49.67 19.06
CA THR A 609 -36.58 -49.91 18.14
C THR A 609 -37.95 -49.59 18.75
N GLY A 610 -38.02 -49.20 20.02
CA GLY A 610 -39.24 -48.75 20.66
C GLY A 610 -39.79 -47.48 19.99
N ALA A 611 -41.11 -47.41 19.87
CA ALA A 611 -41.78 -46.31 19.17
C ALA A 611 -41.48 -44.92 19.74
N SER A 612 -41.15 -44.84 21.04
CA SER A 612 -40.80 -43.61 21.76
C SER A 612 -39.29 -43.34 21.86
N ASP A 613 -38.43 -44.28 21.44
CA ASP A 613 -36.99 -44.18 21.73
C ASP A 613 -36.33 -42.95 21.12
N TYR A 614 -36.85 -42.50 19.98
CA TYR A 614 -36.38 -41.31 19.27
C TYR A 614 -37.48 -40.25 19.09
N SER A 615 -38.65 -40.39 19.72
CA SER A 615 -39.71 -39.39 19.61
C SER A 615 -39.35 -38.12 20.39
N ASN A 616 -39.69 -36.95 19.83
CA ASN A 616 -39.54 -35.69 20.54
C ASN A 616 -40.43 -35.66 21.79
N PRO A 617 -39.99 -35.05 22.91
CA PRO A 617 -40.88 -34.76 24.03
C PRO A 617 -41.96 -33.76 23.58
N GLY A 618 -43.13 -33.78 24.22
CA GLY A 618 -44.26 -32.92 23.82
C GLY A 618 -43.99 -31.40 23.87
N ALA A 619 -42.99 -30.98 24.65
CA ALA A 619 -42.56 -29.58 24.72
C ALA A 619 -41.64 -29.14 23.56
N TYR A 620 -41.13 -30.08 22.76
CA TYR A 620 -40.26 -29.76 21.63
C TYR A 620 -41.08 -29.45 20.38
N ASN A 621 -40.95 -28.23 19.87
CA ASN A 621 -41.82 -27.71 18.81
C ASN A 621 -41.10 -27.22 17.54
N HIS A 622 -39.78 -27.41 17.37
CA HIS A 622 -39.12 -26.93 16.14
C HIS A 622 -39.72 -27.55 14.86
N ASN A 623 -40.17 -28.81 14.90
CA ASN A 623 -40.84 -29.47 13.78
C ASN A 623 -42.32 -29.05 13.58
N GLY A 624 -42.84 -28.14 14.41
CA GLY A 624 -44.19 -27.56 14.29
C GLY A 624 -44.24 -26.02 14.31
N ILE A 625 -43.09 -25.33 14.31
CA ILE A 625 -43.05 -23.85 14.28
C ILE A 625 -43.21 -23.34 12.85
N GLY A 626 -44.43 -22.94 12.50
CA GLY A 626 -44.76 -22.35 11.20
C GLY A 626 -46.26 -22.07 11.13
N ASP A 627 -46.64 -21.07 10.36
CA ASP A 627 -48.05 -20.72 10.07
C ASP A 627 -48.68 -21.59 8.97
N GLY A 628 -47.95 -22.60 8.47
CA GLY A 628 -48.33 -23.42 7.33
C GLY A 628 -47.95 -22.81 5.97
N GLU A 629 -47.70 -21.50 5.89
CA GLU A 629 -47.36 -20.77 4.67
C GLU A 629 -45.85 -20.52 4.53
N THR A 630 -45.19 -20.02 5.57
CA THR A 630 -43.75 -19.71 5.62
C THR A 630 -42.93 -20.98 5.89
N GLY A 631 -43.42 -21.80 6.82
CA GLY A 631 -42.76 -23.04 7.24
C GLY A 631 -41.55 -22.88 8.15
N ASN A 632 -41.08 -24.01 8.66
CA ASN A 632 -40.21 -24.06 9.83
C ASN A 632 -38.74 -23.74 9.56
N CYS A 633 -38.28 -23.78 8.30
CA CYS A 633 -36.89 -23.44 7.98
C CYS A 633 -36.75 -21.91 7.85
N ILE A 634 -37.64 -21.30 7.08
CA ILE A 634 -37.62 -19.86 6.77
C ILE A 634 -37.84 -19.03 8.03
N ILE A 635 -38.70 -19.48 8.95
CA ILE A 635 -39.00 -18.75 10.18
C ILE A 635 -37.76 -18.45 11.04
N CYS A 636 -36.73 -19.30 10.98
CA CYS A 636 -35.47 -19.10 11.70
C CYS A 636 -34.37 -18.56 10.78
N HIS A 637 -34.23 -19.09 9.56
CA HIS A 637 -33.10 -18.77 8.69
C HIS A 637 -33.27 -17.48 7.89
N MET A 638 -34.48 -16.90 7.83
CA MET A 638 -34.78 -15.66 7.09
C MET A 638 -35.47 -14.61 7.97
N SER A 639 -35.34 -14.70 9.30
CA SER A 639 -35.83 -13.72 10.26
C SER A 639 -34.75 -12.80 10.84
N SER A 640 -33.49 -13.02 10.46
CA SER A 640 -32.38 -12.09 10.71
C SER A 640 -32.48 -10.85 9.80
N PRO A 641 -31.77 -9.75 10.12
CA PRO A 641 -31.63 -8.61 9.21
C PRO A 641 -31.05 -9.01 7.84
N GLU A 642 -30.03 -9.86 7.83
CA GLU A 642 -29.46 -10.48 6.64
C GLU A 642 -30.18 -11.80 6.33
N LYS A 643 -31.18 -11.78 5.46
CA LYS A 643 -32.09 -12.92 5.23
C LYS A 643 -31.55 -13.94 4.24
N HIS A 644 -30.67 -13.54 3.33
CA HIS A 644 -30.12 -14.39 2.27
C HIS A 644 -28.72 -14.93 2.58
N SER A 645 -28.15 -14.56 3.73
CA SER A 645 -27.00 -15.28 4.31
C SER A 645 -27.43 -16.62 4.91
N TYR A 646 -28.72 -16.77 5.21
CA TYR A 646 -29.37 -17.93 5.85
C TYR A 646 -28.78 -18.28 7.23
N SER A 647 -28.01 -17.40 7.85
CA SER A 647 -27.40 -17.66 9.16
C SER A 647 -28.27 -17.07 10.28
N PRO A 648 -28.80 -17.90 11.20
CA PRO A 648 -29.60 -17.41 12.33
C PRO A 648 -28.74 -16.84 13.48
N VAL A 649 -27.41 -16.80 13.30
CA VAL A 649 -26.42 -16.35 14.28
C VAL A 649 -25.29 -15.59 13.59
N THR A 650 -24.60 -14.74 14.33
CA THR A 650 -23.30 -14.19 13.94
C THR A 650 -22.17 -14.95 14.63
N LYS A 651 -21.03 -15.02 13.95
CA LYS A 651 -19.82 -15.67 14.46
C LYS A 651 -18.65 -14.70 14.38
N ASP A 652 -17.70 -14.84 15.29
CA ASP A 652 -16.42 -14.14 15.22
C ASP A 652 -15.48 -14.78 14.18
N ALA A 653 -14.28 -14.21 14.03
CA ALA A 653 -13.27 -14.72 13.10
C ALA A 653 -12.80 -16.16 13.40
N ASN A 654 -13.00 -16.64 14.64
CA ASN A 654 -12.67 -18.01 15.06
C ASN A 654 -13.85 -18.97 14.90
N GLY A 655 -14.99 -18.49 14.40
CA GLY A 655 -16.20 -19.29 14.20
C GLY A 655 -17.03 -19.51 15.48
N VAL A 656 -16.72 -18.79 16.57
CA VAL A 656 -17.46 -18.82 17.83
C VAL A 656 -18.73 -18.00 17.69
N ILE A 657 -19.87 -18.53 18.13
CA ILE A 657 -21.14 -17.79 18.09
C ILE A 657 -21.08 -16.64 19.11
N ASN A 658 -21.26 -15.40 18.64
CA ASN A 658 -21.26 -14.22 19.49
C ASN A 658 -22.67 -13.66 19.75
N ALA A 659 -23.62 -13.83 18.82
CA ALA A 659 -25.00 -13.39 18.99
C ALA A 659 -25.99 -14.25 18.19
N ILE A 660 -27.24 -14.25 18.67
CA ILE A 660 -28.39 -14.84 18.00
C ILE A 660 -29.08 -13.73 17.20
N THR A 661 -29.04 -13.81 15.86
CA THR A 661 -29.59 -12.77 14.99
C THR A 661 -31.02 -13.07 14.53
N SER A 662 -31.42 -14.35 14.58
CA SER A 662 -32.81 -14.75 14.34
C SER A 662 -33.71 -14.22 15.46
N ALA A 663 -34.59 -13.28 15.12
CA ALA A 663 -35.60 -12.77 16.06
C ALA A 663 -36.47 -13.91 16.61
N ARG A 664 -36.73 -14.94 15.79
CA ARG A 664 -37.60 -16.06 16.19
C ARG A 664 -37.04 -16.91 17.33
N CYS A 665 -35.72 -17.02 17.44
CA CYS A 665 -35.10 -17.76 18.53
C CYS A 665 -35.42 -17.09 19.89
N ASN A 666 -35.39 -15.76 19.93
CA ASN A 666 -35.62 -14.98 21.14
C ASN A 666 -37.06 -15.09 21.66
N ASP A 667 -38.05 -15.22 20.77
CA ASP A 667 -39.46 -15.41 21.15
C ASP A 667 -39.70 -16.59 22.11
N CYS A 668 -38.87 -17.64 22.00
CA CYS A 668 -39.06 -18.89 22.74
C CYS A 668 -37.94 -19.16 23.77
N HIS A 669 -36.72 -18.72 23.51
CA HIS A 669 -35.55 -19.08 24.32
C HIS A 669 -35.11 -18.02 25.34
N ALA A 670 -35.60 -16.79 25.27
CA ALA A 670 -35.24 -15.73 26.21
C ALA A 670 -35.79 -15.95 27.64
N GLY A 671 -36.79 -16.84 27.82
CA GLY A 671 -37.38 -17.14 29.13
C GLY A 671 -38.17 -18.46 29.22
N GLY A 672 -37.99 -19.38 28.28
CA GLY A 672 -38.70 -20.67 28.22
C GLY A 672 -38.09 -21.79 29.08
N LEU A 673 -38.69 -22.99 29.00
CA LEU A 673 -38.25 -24.21 29.72
C LEU A 673 -36.82 -24.68 29.39
N HIS A 674 -36.27 -24.23 28.25
CA HIS A 674 -34.89 -24.45 27.82
C HIS A 674 -34.25 -23.10 27.45
N PRO A 675 -33.82 -22.31 28.45
CA PRO A 675 -33.36 -20.95 28.22
C PRO A 675 -32.02 -20.99 27.46
N ILE A 676 -31.99 -20.29 26.32
CA ILE A 676 -30.78 -19.97 25.57
C ILE A 676 -30.79 -18.45 25.42
N PRO A 677 -30.39 -17.71 26.48
CA PRO A 677 -30.62 -16.27 26.56
C PRO A 677 -29.73 -15.45 25.61
N ASP A 678 -28.60 -16.01 25.18
CA ASP A 678 -27.62 -15.31 24.35
C ASP A 678 -26.79 -16.27 23.48
N GLY A 679 -25.88 -15.68 22.67
CA GLY A 679 -24.97 -16.42 21.81
C GLY A 679 -23.98 -17.31 22.57
N ALA A 680 -23.58 -16.93 23.79
CA ALA A 680 -22.63 -17.70 24.59
C ALA A 680 -23.25 -19.00 25.12
N ALA A 681 -24.52 -18.96 25.55
CA ALA A 681 -25.28 -20.14 25.94
C ALA A 681 -25.48 -21.09 24.76
N LEU A 682 -25.78 -20.55 23.57
CA LEU A 682 -25.92 -21.33 22.34
C LEU A 682 -24.59 -21.97 21.92
N GLU A 683 -23.49 -21.23 22.04
CA GLU A 683 -22.13 -21.73 21.79
C GLU A 683 -21.74 -22.84 22.75
N ALA A 684 -22.00 -22.71 24.05
CA ALA A 684 -21.72 -23.76 25.03
C ALA A 684 -22.46 -25.06 24.69
N PHE A 685 -23.72 -24.94 24.23
CA PHE A 685 -24.49 -26.07 23.75
C PHE A 685 -23.87 -26.73 22.51
N ARG A 686 -23.42 -25.93 21.53
CA ARG A 686 -22.70 -26.40 20.35
C ARG A 686 -21.38 -27.09 20.72
N GLN A 687 -20.65 -26.59 21.72
CA GLN A 687 -19.38 -27.17 22.17
C GLN A 687 -19.59 -28.54 22.84
N GLY A 688 -20.63 -28.71 23.65
CA GLY A 688 -21.01 -30.01 24.20
C GLY A 688 -21.33 -31.04 23.11
N TYR A 689 -22.02 -30.59 22.06
CA TYR A 689 -22.31 -31.40 20.88
C TYR A 689 -21.06 -31.81 20.10
N GLU A 690 -20.18 -30.86 19.76
CA GLU A 690 -18.92 -31.16 19.04
C GLU A 690 -18.00 -32.06 19.87
N ALA A 691 -17.93 -31.86 21.19
CA ALA A 691 -17.19 -32.73 22.09
C ALA A 691 -17.73 -34.17 22.09
N SER A 692 -19.04 -34.33 21.98
CA SER A 692 -19.69 -35.64 21.88
C SER A 692 -19.41 -36.32 20.54
N LEU A 693 -19.37 -35.57 19.43
CA LEU A 693 -18.92 -36.09 18.13
C LEU A 693 -17.46 -36.56 18.19
N GLN A 694 -16.60 -35.77 18.85
CA GLN A 694 -15.20 -36.16 19.04
C GLN A 694 -15.09 -37.44 19.89
N ALA A 695 -15.89 -37.59 20.94
CA ALA A 695 -15.91 -38.83 21.72
C ALA A 695 -16.26 -40.06 20.87
N VAL A 696 -17.26 -39.96 19.99
CA VAL A 696 -17.60 -41.03 19.04
C VAL A 696 -16.43 -41.30 18.07
N ALA A 697 -15.75 -40.27 17.59
CA ALA A 697 -14.58 -40.42 16.71
C ALA A 697 -13.43 -41.17 17.39
N GLU A 698 -13.14 -40.88 18.66
CA GLU A 698 -12.11 -41.58 19.45
C GLU A 698 -12.50 -43.04 19.73
N LEU A 699 -13.78 -43.31 20.03
CA LEU A 699 -14.27 -44.69 20.22
C LEU A 699 -14.20 -45.52 18.94
N LEU A 700 -14.44 -44.91 17.78
CA LEU A 700 -14.20 -45.55 16.48
C LEU A 700 -12.70 -45.76 16.23
N ALA A 701 -11.86 -44.78 16.56
CA ALA A 701 -10.40 -44.87 16.41
C ALA A 701 -9.80 -45.98 17.26
N ALA A 702 -10.33 -46.19 18.48
CA ALA A 702 -9.98 -47.32 19.35
C ALA A 702 -10.31 -48.69 18.72
N LYS A 703 -11.21 -48.72 17.74
CA LYS A 703 -11.56 -49.91 16.93
C LYS A 703 -10.87 -49.92 15.55
N GLY A 704 -9.87 -49.06 15.35
CA GLY A 704 -9.10 -48.95 14.10
C GLY A 704 -9.82 -48.23 12.96
N ILE A 705 -10.87 -47.45 13.26
CA ILE A 705 -11.65 -46.68 12.30
C ILE A 705 -11.42 -45.19 12.56
N TYR A 706 -10.56 -44.57 11.77
CA TYR A 706 -10.14 -43.18 11.94
C TYR A 706 -11.00 -42.25 11.08
N PHE A 707 -11.69 -41.32 11.73
CA PHE A 707 -12.50 -40.31 11.07
C PHE A 707 -11.66 -39.12 10.61
N ASN A 708 -11.91 -38.63 9.40
CA ASN A 708 -11.38 -37.37 8.90
C ASN A 708 -12.48 -36.62 8.15
N ARG A 709 -12.82 -35.43 8.64
CA ARG A 709 -13.91 -34.62 8.06
C ARG A 709 -13.57 -34.03 6.68
N ASP A 710 -12.29 -33.86 6.38
CA ASP A 710 -11.78 -33.13 5.22
C ASP A 710 -11.30 -34.04 4.07
N ALA A 711 -11.17 -35.35 4.32
CA ALA A 711 -10.73 -36.31 3.32
C ALA A 711 -11.81 -37.35 3.01
N TYR A 712 -12.34 -37.36 1.78
CA TYR A 712 -13.22 -38.45 1.31
C TYR A 712 -12.43 -39.77 1.20
N PRO A 713 -12.96 -40.94 1.64
CA PRO A 713 -14.34 -41.23 2.07
C PRO A 713 -14.61 -41.15 3.59
N TYR A 714 -13.86 -40.30 4.29
CA TYR A 714 -14.01 -39.90 5.71
C TYR A 714 -13.61 -40.92 6.77
N PHE A 715 -13.60 -42.22 6.45
CA PHE A 715 -13.20 -43.26 7.40
C PHE A 715 -12.06 -44.08 6.82
N PHE A 716 -11.00 -44.22 7.62
CA PHE A 716 -9.74 -44.81 7.22
C PHE A 716 -9.24 -45.82 8.26
N THR A 717 -8.38 -46.74 7.83
CA THR A 717 -7.63 -47.65 8.70
C THR A 717 -6.29 -47.06 9.15
N ALA A 718 -5.86 -45.95 8.52
CA ALA A 718 -4.62 -45.27 8.86
C ALA A 718 -4.87 -44.14 9.89
N PRO A 719 -4.16 -44.13 11.04
CA PRO A 719 -4.30 -43.07 12.05
C PRO A 719 -3.73 -41.73 11.60
N ASN A 720 -2.66 -41.73 10.79
CA ASN A 720 -2.00 -40.51 10.35
C ASN A 720 -2.75 -39.88 9.16
N PRO A 721 -3.22 -38.62 9.25
CA PRO A 721 -3.94 -37.95 8.16
C PRO A 721 -3.20 -37.92 6.82
N SER A 722 -1.87 -37.86 6.81
CA SER A 722 -1.07 -37.87 5.57
C SER A 722 -1.12 -39.21 4.80
N GLN A 723 -1.50 -40.29 5.49
CA GLN A 723 -1.64 -41.64 4.91
C GLN A 723 -3.10 -41.97 4.58
N GLN A 724 -4.04 -41.08 4.89
CA GLN A 724 -5.47 -41.27 4.65
C GLN A 724 -5.78 -40.97 3.19
N SER A 725 -6.03 -42.03 2.44
CA SER A 725 -6.32 -41.99 1.02
C SER A 725 -7.38 -43.03 0.68
N PHE A 726 -7.85 -43.04 -0.56
CA PHE A 726 -8.80 -44.06 -0.99
C PHE A 726 -8.26 -45.50 -0.78
N ALA A 727 -6.95 -45.71 -0.80
CA ALA A 727 -6.32 -47.01 -0.57
C ALA A 727 -6.41 -47.48 0.90
N THR A 728 -6.44 -46.56 1.85
CA THR A 728 -6.51 -46.83 3.30
C THR A 728 -7.92 -46.60 3.85
N ARG A 729 -8.93 -46.50 3.00
CA ARG A 729 -10.33 -46.33 3.44
C ARG A 729 -10.82 -47.56 4.22
N THR A 730 -11.69 -47.35 5.20
CA THR A 730 -12.35 -48.43 5.91
C THR A 730 -13.33 -49.15 4.98
N VAL A 731 -13.10 -50.46 4.79
CA VAL A 731 -13.99 -51.35 4.03
C VAL A 731 -14.46 -52.56 4.85
N ASN A 732 -13.69 -52.96 5.85
CA ASN A 732 -14.06 -54.02 6.77
C ASN A 732 -14.73 -53.41 8.01
N TRP A 733 -16.05 -53.36 7.99
CA TRP A 733 -16.88 -52.92 9.12
C TRP A 733 -17.16 -54.05 10.10
N ASP A 734 -16.97 -55.29 9.68
CA ASP A 734 -17.28 -56.51 10.42
C ASP A 734 -16.09 -57.03 11.26
N ALA A 735 -15.02 -56.24 11.39
CA ALA A 735 -13.78 -56.65 12.05
C ALA A 735 -13.96 -57.03 13.54
N GLY A 736 -14.97 -56.46 14.19
CA GLY A 736 -15.31 -56.73 15.59
C GLY A 736 -16.48 -57.70 15.78
N ALA A 737 -16.95 -58.37 14.72
CA ALA A 737 -18.05 -59.33 14.82
C ALA A 737 -17.66 -60.57 15.64
N PRO A 738 -18.61 -61.23 16.34
CA PRO A 738 -20.05 -60.95 16.34
C PRO A 738 -20.49 -59.83 17.29
N THR A 739 -19.61 -59.35 18.19
CA THR A 739 -19.92 -58.31 19.18
C THR A 739 -20.30 -56.99 18.52
N PHE A 740 -19.47 -56.53 17.59
CA PHE A 740 -19.69 -55.31 16.81
C PHE A 740 -20.05 -55.70 15.37
N LYS A 741 -21.35 -55.85 15.08
CA LYS A 741 -21.83 -56.21 13.75
C LYS A 741 -21.48 -55.12 12.73
N GLY A 742 -21.08 -55.51 11.53
CA GLY A 742 -20.68 -54.56 10.48
C GLY A 742 -21.71 -53.48 10.16
N ALA A 743 -23.00 -53.81 10.10
CA ALA A 743 -24.06 -52.83 9.87
C ALA A 743 -24.16 -51.79 11.00
N ASP A 744 -24.06 -52.24 12.24
CA ASP A 744 -24.15 -51.41 13.44
C ASP A 744 -22.90 -50.54 13.62
N MET A 745 -21.71 -51.06 13.28
CA MET A 745 -20.46 -50.28 13.22
C MET A 745 -20.50 -49.20 12.14
N MET A 746 -21.00 -49.54 10.94
CA MET A 746 -21.22 -48.51 9.92
C MET A 746 -22.29 -47.51 10.37
N GLY A 747 -23.31 -47.95 11.12
CA GLY A 747 -24.30 -47.09 11.76
C GLY A 747 -23.70 -46.04 12.69
N ALA A 748 -22.67 -46.41 13.47
CA ALA A 748 -21.98 -45.49 14.37
C ALA A 748 -21.23 -44.41 13.59
N ALA A 749 -20.46 -44.83 12.58
CA ALA A 749 -19.78 -43.94 11.64
C ALA A 749 -20.77 -43.06 10.85
N PHE A 750 -21.94 -43.62 10.51
CA PHE A 750 -23.01 -42.90 9.82
C PHE A 750 -23.57 -41.77 10.69
N ASN A 751 -23.88 -42.04 11.96
CA ASN A 751 -24.36 -41.03 12.89
C ASN A 751 -23.31 -39.93 13.08
N LEU A 752 -22.03 -40.29 13.29
CA LEU A 752 -20.94 -39.31 13.38
C LEU A 752 -20.90 -38.41 12.14
N LYS A 753 -20.91 -38.99 10.93
CA LYS A 753 -20.82 -38.20 9.70
C LYS A 753 -22.07 -37.36 9.45
N LEU A 754 -23.27 -37.90 9.67
CA LEU A 754 -24.54 -37.18 9.51
C LEU A 754 -24.56 -35.92 10.38
N LEU A 755 -24.27 -36.12 11.66
CA LEU A 755 -24.31 -35.09 12.69
C LEU A 755 -23.17 -34.07 12.50
N GLN A 756 -21.98 -34.51 12.09
CA GLN A 756 -20.90 -33.60 11.72
C GLN A 756 -21.23 -32.76 10.48
N ALA A 757 -21.89 -33.36 9.48
CA ALA A 757 -22.17 -32.72 8.19
C ALA A 757 -23.40 -31.79 8.22
N ASP A 758 -24.25 -31.88 9.23
CA ASP A 758 -25.30 -30.91 9.52
C ASP A 758 -24.86 -29.99 10.66
N ALA A 759 -24.25 -28.86 10.30
CA ALA A 759 -23.67 -27.90 11.25
C ALA A 759 -24.68 -27.30 12.25
N GLY A 760 -25.99 -27.44 11.98
CA GLY A 760 -27.08 -27.00 12.86
C GLY A 760 -27.80 -28.13 13.59
N SER A 761 -27.34 -29.39 13.50
CA SER A 761 -28.03 -30.57 14.05
C SER A 761 -28.45 -30.43 15.52
N TRP A 762 -27.57 -29.84 16.32
CA TRP A 762 -27.79 -29.55 17.74
C TRP A 762 -28.95 -28.56 17.97
N ALA A 763 -29.24 -27.66 17.02
CA ALA A 763 -30.40 -26.77 17.06
C ALA A 763 -31.64 -27.36 16.35
N HIS A 764 -31.43 -28.05 15.22
CA HIS A 764 -32.52 -28.63 14.40
C HIS A 764 -33.31 -29.70 15.15
N ASN A 765 -32.63 -30.54 15.94
CA ASN A 765 -33.23 -31.49 16.89
C ASN A 765 -32.25 -31.97 17.97
N SER A 766 -32.09 -31.18 19.02
CA SER A 766 -31.22 -31.50 20.17
C SER A 766 -31.53 -32.85 20.83
N PHE A 767 -32.81 -33.18 21.03
CA PHE A 767 -33.20 -34.44 21.67
C PHE A 767 -32.84 -35.64 20.80
N TYR A 768 -33.19 -35.59 19.51
CA TYR A 768 -32.89 -36.67 18.58
C TYR A 768 -31.39 -36.87 18.42
N THR A 769 -30.63 -35.79 18.23
CA THR A 769 -29.18 -35.86 18.02
C THR A 769 -28.44 -36.33 19.26
N LYS A 770 -28.82 -35.86 20.46
CA LYS A 770 -28.29 -36.39 21.73
C LYS A 770 -28.57 -37.86 21.90
N ARG A 771 -29.77 -38.35 21.58
CA ARG A 771 -30.11 -39.78 21.67
C ARG A 771 -29.32 -40.62 20.68
N LEU A 772 -29.13 -40.14 19.44
CA LEU A 772 -28.26 -40.82 18.48
C LEU A 772 -26.82 -40.90 19.00
N LEU A 773 -26.27 -39.79 19.52
CA LEU A 773 -24.92 -39.77 20.08
C LEU A 773 -24.79 -40.70 21.29
N TYR A 774 -25.73 -40.62 22.23
CA TYR A 774 -25.80 -41.49 23.41
C TYR A 774 -25.81 -42.96 23.00
N ASP A 775 -26.78 -43.37 22.18
CA ASP A 775 -26.95 -44.77 21.80
C ASP A 775 -25.77 -45.26 20.93
N THR A 776 -25.10 -44.35 20.20
CA THR A 776 -23.87 -44.67 19.47
C THR A 776 -22.70 -44.93 20.43
N VAL A 777 -22.53 -44.11 21.47
CA VAL A 777 -21.49 -44.35 22.49
C VAL A 777 -21.78 -45.64 23.26
N ASP A 778 -23.04 -45.87 23.66
CA ASP A 778 -23.49 -47.08 24.36
C ASP A 778 -23.17 -48.32 23.52
N PHE A 779 -23.50 -48.30 22.23
CA PHE A 779 -23.14 -49.38 21.30
C PHE A 779 -21.62 -49.56 21.15
N LEU A 780 -20.85 -48.47 21.05
CA LEU A 780 -19.40 -48.55 20.85
C LEU A 780 -18.65 -49.05 22.10
N ASP A 781 -19.26 -49.00 23.28
CA ASP A 781 -18.67 -49.49 24.52
C ASP A 781 -18.51 -51.02 24.48
N ASP A 782 -19.61 -51.75 24.30
CA ASP A 782 -19.65 -53.22 24.45
C ASP A 782 -20.42 -53.97 23.35
N GLY A 783 -20.94 -53.26 22.34
CA GLY A 783 -21.77 -53.81 21.27
C GLY A 783 -23.27 -53.92 21.63
N ASN A 784 -23.67 -53.53 22.84
CA ASN A 784 -25.04 -53.57 23.33
C ASN A 784 -25.62 -52.15 23.54
N PRO A 785 -26.53 -51.68 22.67
CA PRO A 785 -27.06 -50.32 22.74
C PRO A 785 -28.09 -50.05 23.86
N ASN A 786 -28.19 -50.96 24.84
CA ASN A 786 -29.15 -50.88 25.96
C ASN A 786 -28.48 -50.94 27.34
N ASN A 787 -27.15 -50.94 27.42
CA ASN A 787 -26.43 -51.05 28.70
C ASN A 787 -26.46 -49.72 29.48
N SER A 788 -26.72 -48.60 28.80
CA SER A 788 -26.75 -47.26 29.38
C SER A 788 -25.42 -46.88 30.06
N SER A 789 -24.29 -47.31 29.49
CA SER A 789 -22.94 -47.17 30.08
C SER A 789 -22.23 -45.85 29.75
N VAL A 790 -22.84 -45.00 28.91
CA VAL A 790 -22.24 -43.80 28.29
C VAL A 790 -21.47 -42.90 29.26
N GLN A 791 -22.01 -42.62 30.46
CA GLN A 791 -21.32 -41.79 31.45
C GLN A 791 -19.97 -42.40 31.85
N THR A 792 -19.98 -43.69 32.22
CA THR A 792 -18.79 -44.45 32.61
C THR A 792 -17.82 -44.59 31.45
N THR A 793 -18.33 -44.89 30.25
CA THR A 793 -17.52 -45.01 29.03
C THR A 793 -16.73 -43.73 28.78
N ILE A 794 -17.38 -42.56 28.76
CA ILE A 794 -16.71 -41.28 28.49
C ILE A 794 -15.74 -40.90 29.62
N GLN A 795 -16.09 -41.15 30.89
CA GLN A 795 -15.18 -40.92 32.01
C GLN A 795 -13.87 -41.70 31.84
N ASN A 796 -13.97 -42.97 31.43
CA ASN A 796 -12.85 -43.89 31.28
C ASN A 796 -12.07 -43.73 29.96
N MET A 797 -12.55 -42.94 29.01
CA MET A 797 -11.82 -42.70 27.76
C MET A 797 -10.43 -42.08 28.03
N PRO A 798 -9.36 -42.56 27.38
CA PRO A 798 -8.04 -41.96 27.51
C PRO A 798 -8.04 -40.55 26.92
N LEU A 799 -7.24 -39.66 27.52
CA LEU A 799 -6.99 -38.34 26.94
C LEU A 799 -6.01 -38.46 25.76
N THR A 800 -6.30 -37.76 24.68
CA THR A 800 -5.46 -37.71 23.47
C THR A 800 -5.20 -36.27 23.07
N ALA A 801 -4.35 -36.05 22.05
CA ALA A 801 -4.15 -34.71 21.50
C ALA A 801 -5.45 -34.13 20.89
N THR A 802 -6.38 -35.00 20.47
CA THR A 802 -7.66 -34.64 19.84
C THR A 802 -8.85 -34.74 20.79
N PHE A 803 -8.68 -35.32 21.99
CA PHE A 803 -9.71 -35.43 23.02
C PHE A 803 -9.14 -35.06 24.40
N THR A 804 -9.20 -33.76 24.68
CA THR A 804 -8.67 -33.15 25.91
C THR A 804 -9.62 -33.34 27.09
N GLN A 805 -9.15 -32.99 28.30
CA GLN A 805 -10.01 -33.02 29.49
C GLN A 805 -11.23 -32.10 29.36
N ASP A 806 -11.06 -30.90 28.79
CA ASP A 806 -12.17 -29.96 28.53
C ASP A 806 -13.23 -30.56 27.59
N LEU A 807 -12.82 -31.24 26.52
CA LEU A 807 -13.74 -31.95 25.64
C LEU A 807 -14.45 -33.10 26.35
N LYS A 808 -13.72 -33.88 27.17
CA LYS A 808 -14.33 -34.94 27.97
C LYS A 808 -15.43 -34.39 28.90
N ASP A 809 -15.14 -33.32 29.63
CA ASP A 809 -16.09 -32.72 30.57
C ASP A 809 -17.34 -32.19 29.86
N LYS A 810 -17.16 -31.55 28.69
CA LYS A 810 -18.25 -31.06 27.84
C LYS A 810 -19.10 -32.21 27.26
N ALA A 811 -18.48 -33.31 26.84
CA ALA A 811 -19.20 -34.48 26.35
C ALA A 811 -20.03 -35.14 27.46
N LEU A 812 -19.46 -35.28 28.66
CA LEU A 812 -20.16 -35.81 29.84
C LEU A 812 -21.37 -34.95 30.22
N GLN A 813 -21.21 -33.63 30.19
CA GLN A 813 -22.32 -32.71 30.46
C GLN A 813 -23.43 -32.82 29.40
N TYR A 814 -23.07 -33.07 28.14
CA TYR A 814 -24.01 -33.02 27.02
C TYR A 814 -24.80 -34.33 26.83
N ILE A 815 -24.12 -35.48 26.85
CA ILE A 815 -24.68 -36.83 26.59
C ILE A 815 -24.40 -37.85 27.71
N GLY A 816 -23.87 -37.46 28.87
CA GLY A 816 -23.67 -38.42 29.98
C GLY A 816 -24.96 -39.08 30.45
N VAL A 817 -26.10 -38.42 30.24
CA VAL A 817 -27.44 -38.94 30.50
C VAL A 817 -28.26 -38.91 29.21
N ARG A 818 -29.02 -39.98 28.96
CA ARG A 818 -29.93 -40.06 27.82
C ARG A 818 -31.13 -39.14 28.06
N PRO A 819 -31.41 -38.16 27.17
CA PRO A 819 -32.51 -37.22 27.34
C PRO A 819 -33.87 -37.75 26.86
#